data_AF-A0A1G7HV41-F1
#
_entry.id   AF-A0A1G7HV41-F1
#
_cell.length_a   1.000
_cell.length_b   1.000
_cell.length_c   1.000
_cell.angle_alpha   90.00
_cell.angle_beta   90.00
_cell.angle_gamma   90.00
#
_symmetry.space_group_name_H-M   'P 1'
#
loop_
_entity.id
_entity.type
_entity.pdbx_description
1 polymer ?
#
loop_
_entity_poly.entity_id
_entity_poly.type
_entity_poly.pdbx_seq_one_letter_code
_entity_poly.pdbx_strand_id
1 'polypeptide(L)'
;MAVLDWPGKSAPDGGIEHPAFYHMIDVGAVAECLLAPLEISASRKALYTLAAALHDLGKISASFRDMLRDGKPQSHGRHWEVSEVWLRDFDDVLSGITQDDLDHRNRFDIYAAIAGHHGRPPVQEAFDKMRAAAGPEAMRDAREAVVALMSLWPEARLDLPGGEVAAQTWWLPGLIAVADWLGSNPDYFAPVAAGPEAATYLEQARAKATRAVRQAGLDLPRVSQTPVIPEDWTLRPMQQAAQAIALPHGPTLALIEDETGSGKTEAALILAQRMMQAGKGAGLFFALPTMATANAMFDRAADLVGRLYETAPSLALAHGRAGLSNRFRDLIRADRSPAMPACTDWLADDRRRALLANVGVGTVDQALLSALPVRHAMLRHYALSQKILIVDEVHEMGDPYMAEELCHLLQLHRRMGGSAILMTATMPVDLRAELCKAYECAPPENRAYPALTIPAFTTQRQAQISDLKSVNTRGPIKVVRLTEPDAALDLLQRAVVEGAAALWVRNAVDDAIDAVQALRARGVAADLLHARFALCDRMRHEQAALATFGKERVNCPGRVLVATQVVESSLDLDFDVMVSDLAPIPAVVQRAGRLWRHMDRRPVEERPCSSPVLHVVSPDPAQAADPMWLRRVLDRGAFTYPLDLQWRAARALFAAGAIDAPEGLRELIEDGLTGGTLPEPLEQAQQDRIGQGFAQTDLARQNLICLSDPYRMIKGFSDDADFPTRLGVEQRILVLARRHEEGLLPLDDDVWTVDSRQRSEISAAAHRLNALTLPDQSAPEIVAVKQVWPEWLQSRLTLCPVEESGAICEGLSYDPELGLILNRSR
;
A
#
# COMPACT_ATOMS: atom_id res chain seq x y z
N MET A 1 -3.90 5.49 47.55
CA MET A 1 -3.11 6.58 46.93
C MET A 1 -4.09 7.58 46.36
N ALA A 2 -3.92 8.88 46.62
CA ALA A 2 -4.78 9.95 46.08
C ALA A 2 -4.81 9.94 44.53
N VAL A 3 -3.74 9.39 43.94
CA VAL A 3 -3.60 9.09 42.51
C VAL A 3 -4.78 8.26 41.93
N LEU A 4 -5.47 7.44 42.74
CA LEU A 4 -6.61 6.63 42.28
C LEU A 4 -7.93 7.41 42.17
N ASP A 5 -8.00 8.64 42.69
CA ASP A 5 -9.21 9.48 42.68
C ASP A 5 -9.40 10.23 41.35
N TRP A 6 -8.39 10.17 40.47
CA TRP A 6 -8.39 10.81 39.15
C TRP A 6 -9.05 9.90 38.11
N PRO A 7 -10.13 10.36 37.44
CA PRO A 7 -10.85 9.54 36.47
C PRO A 7 -10.06 9.40 35.16
N GLY A 8 -10.00 8.19 34.61
CA GLY A 8 -9.35 7.88 33.34
C GLY A 8 -10.30 7.72 32.16
N LYS A 9 -11.52 7.23 32.41
CA LYS A 9 -12.62 7.05 31.44
C LYS A 9 -13.95 7.43 32.10
N SER A 10 -14.92 7.88 31.30
CA SER A 10 -16.28 8.11 31.79
C SER A 10 -16.93 6.80 32.21
N ALA A 11 -17.69 6.84 33.30
CA ALA A 11 -18.64 5.77 33.62
C ALA A 11 -19.85 5.88 32.68
N PRO A 12 -20.35 4.78 32.08
CA PRO A 12 -21.72 4.75 31.58
C PRO A 12 -22.67 5.16 32.71
N ASP A 13 -23.84 5.75 32.44
CA ASP A 13 -24.75 6.26 33.48
C ASP A 13 -24.96 5.26 34.65
N GLY A 14 -24.40 5.59 35.83
CA GLY A 14 -24.45 4.75 37.04
C GLY A 14 -23.36 3.66 37.16
N GLY A 15 -22.37 3.64 36.27
CA GLY A 15 -21.28 2.66 36.21
C GLY A 15 -20.03 3.02 37.03
N ILE A 16 -19.00 2.17 36.94
CA ILE A 16 -17.73 2.32 37.68
C ILE A 16 -16.77 3.21 36.87
N GLU A 17 -16.27 4.30 37.46
CA GLU A 17 -15.18 5.09 36.89
C GLU A 17 -13.87 4.29 36.97
N HIS A 18 -13.15 4.20 35.85
CA HIS A 18 -11.83 3.58 35.82
C HIS A 18 -10.74 4.60 36.15
N PRO A 19 -9.90 4.41 37.19
CA PRO A 19 -8.83 5.34 37.54
C PRO A 19 -7.83 5.54 36.41
N ALA A 20 -7.37 6.78 36.18
CA ALA A 20 -6.36 7.10 35.18
C ALA A 20 -5.06 6.32 35.40
N PHE A 21 -4.70 6.09 36.67
CA PHE A 21 -3.51 5.31 37.04
C PHE A 21 -3.59 3.84 36.67
N TYR A 22 -4.78 3.23 36.77
CA TYR A 22 -4.96 1.85 36.32
C TYR A 22 -4.92 1.74 34.80
N HIS A 23 -5.48 2.72 34.06
CA HIS A 23 -5.34 2.79 32.61
C HIS A 23 -3.87 2.86 32.19
N MET A 24 -3.07 3.69 32.87
CA MET A 24 -1.62 3.77 32.64
C MET A 24 -0.93 2.41 32.86
N ILE A 25 -1.29 1.66 33.90
CA ILE A 25 -0.78 0.30 34.14
C ILE A 25 -1.25 -0.68 33.05
N ASP A 26 -2.50 -0.59 32.62
CA ASP A 26 -3.08 -1.44 31.57
C ASP A 26 -2.34 -1.26 30.23
N VAL A 27 -2.09 -0.01 29.84
CA VAL A 27 -1.32 0.32 28.62
C VAL A 27 0.13 -0.14 28.74
N GLY A 28 0.76 0.03 29.91
CA GLY A 28 2.08 -0.54 30.19
C GLY A 28 2.11 -2.07 30.01
N ALA A 29 1.15 -2.79 30.60
CA ALA A 29 1.05 -4.24 30.49
C ALA A 29 0.82 -4.73 29.05
N VAL A 30 0.06 -3.97 28.23
CA VAL A 30 -0.06 -4.25 26.80
C VAL A 30 1.27 -4.04 26.08
N ALA A 31 1.96 -2.94 26.36
CA ALA A 31 3.28 -2.68 25.77
C ALA A 31 4.29 -3.79 26.11
N GLU A 32 4.30 -4.32 27.34
CA GLU A 32 5.14 -5.49 27.70
C GLU A 32 4.89 -6.67 26.77
N CYS A 33 3.62 -6.99 26.49
CA CYS A 33 3.24 -8.10 25.62
C CYS A 33 3.70 -7.87 24.17
N LEU A 34 3.56 -6.64 23.65
CA LEU A 34 3.98 -6.27 22.29
C LEU A 34 5.51 -6.23 22.13
N LEU A 35 6.24 -5.91 23.20
CA LEU A 35 7.70 -5.82 23.23
C LEU A 35 8.38 -7.16 23.49
N ALA A 36 7.70 -8.10 24.16
CA ALA A 36 8.22 -9.42 24.49
C ALA A 36 8.93 -10.14 23.32
N PRO A 37 8.35 -10.22 22.10
CA PRO A 37 8.98 -10.92 20.98
C PRO A 37 10.16 -10.19 20.33
N LEU A 38 10.43 -8.92 20.67
CA LEU A 38 11.46 -8.14 20.01
C LEU A 38 12.86 -8.47 20.52
N GLU A 39 13.85 -8.53 19.62
CA GLU A 39 15.26 -8.73 19.96
C GLU A 39 15.94 -7.42 20.40
N ILE A 40 15.44 -6.82 21.47
CA ILE A 40 16.02 -5.65 22.14
C ILE A 40 16.32 -5.98 23.61
N SER A 41 17.19 -5.20 24.26
CA SER A 41 17.60 -5.44 25.65
C SER A 41 16.42 -5.38 26.63
N ALA A 42 16.51 -6.11 27.75
CA ALA A 42 15.50 -6.10 28.80
C ALA A 42 15.26 -4.67 29.33
N SER A 43 16.33 -3.90 29.53
CA SER A 43 16.25 -2.51 29.98
C SER A 43 15.52 -1.59 28.99
N ARG A 44 15.71 -1.80 27.68
CA ARG A 44 14.98 -1.05 26.64
C ARG A 44 13.52 -1.45 26.57
N LYS A 45 13.19 -2.74 26.72
CA LYS A 45 11.79 -3.19 26.84
C LYS A 45 11.11 -2.54 28.06
N ALA A 46 11.78 -2.52 29.21
CA ALA A 46 11.28 -1.88 30.41
C ALA A 46 11.10 -0.36 30.23
N LEU A 47 12.02 0.31 29.52
CA LEU A 47 11.90 1.73 29.20
C LEU A 47 10.67 2.02 28.31
N TYR A 48 10.49 1.27 27.22
CA TYR A 48 9.34 1.48 26.32
C TYR A 48 8.02 1.11 26.98
N THR A 49 8.03 0.14 27.88
CA THR A 49 6.89 -0.20 28.72
C THR A 49 6.52 0.94 29.65
N LEU A 50 7.50 1.48 30.39
CA LEU A 50 7.30 2.63 31.27
C LEU A 50 6.84 3.85 30.47
N ALA A 51 7.45 4.11 29.31
CA ALA A 51 7.04 5.18 28.40
C ALA A 51 5.55 5.05 27.99
N ALA A 52 5.10 3.84 27.64
CA ALA A 52 3.69 3.58 27.36
C ALA A 52 2.82 3.80 28.60
N ALA A 53 3.27 3.42 29.80
CA ALA A 53 2.52 3.70 31.02
C ALA A 53 2.42 5.21 31.33
N LEU A 54 3.42 6.02 30.95
CA LEU A 54 3.45 7.46 31.21
C LEU A 54 2.69 8.32 30.19
N HIS A 55 2.17 7.73 29.10
CA HIS A 55 1.57 8.46 27.97
C HIS A 55 0.44 9.43 28.36
N ASP A 56 -0.36 9.06 29.36
CA ASP A 56 -1.61 9.70 29.74
C ASP A 56 -1.56 10.41 31.10
N LEU A 57 -0.36 10.74 31.60
CA LEU A 57 -0.17 11.48 32.85
C LEU A 57 -1.03 12.76 32.94
N GLY A 58 -1.28 13.44 31.83
CA GLY A 58 -2.09 14.65 31.81
C GLY A 58 -3.59 14.44 32.07
N LYS A 59 -4.08 13.19 32.13
CA LYS A 59 -5.41 12.87 32.69
C LYS A 59 -5.49 13.18 34.18
N ILE A 60 -4.35 13.16 34.89
CA ILE A 60 -4.21 13.74 36.23
C ILE A 60 -4.15 15.26 36.07
N SER A 61 -5.31 15.86 35.86
CA SER A 61 -5.52 17.31 35.76
C SER A 61 -6.95 17.69 36.12
N ALA A 62 -7.11 18.81 36.81
CA ALA A 62 -8.45 19.33 37.14
C ALA A 62 -9.29 19.56 35.87
N SER A 63 -8.68 20.13 34.83
CA SER A 63 -9.30 20.36 33.52
C SER A 63 -9.87 19.08 32.87
N PHE A 64 -9.18 17.93 32.96
CA PHE A 64 -9.69 16.66 32.43
C PHE A 64 -10.77 16.04 33.33
N ARG A 65 -10.61 16.13 34.66
CA ARG A 65 -11.61 15.66 35.63
C ARG A 65 -12.94 16.40 35.47
N ASP A 66 -12.89 17.72 35.33
CA ASP A 66 -14.05 18.59 35.07
C ASP A 66 -14.71 18.26 33.73
N MET A 67 -13.94 17.87 32.71
CA MET A 67 -14.50 17.41 31.44
C MET A 67 -15.30 16.12 31.58
N LEU A 68 -14.74 15.13 32.30
CA LEU A 68 -15.42 13.85 32.48
C LEU A 68 -16.66 13.95 33.39
N ARG A 69 -16.60 14.76 34.45
CA ARG A 69 -17.67 14.83 35.46
C ARG A 69 -18.70 15.91 35.20
N ASP A 70 -18.29 17.05 34.67
CA ASP A 70 -19.17 18.22 34.47
C ASP A 70 -19.45 18.50 32.99
N GLY A 71 -18.90 17.72 32.05
CA GLY A 71 -19.04 17.93 30.61
C GLY A 71 -18.39 19.22 30.10
N LYS A 72 -17.50 19.84 30.89
CA LYS A 72 -16.79 21.07 30.51
C LYS A 72 -15.70 20.77 29.48
N PRO A 73 -15.50 21.60 28.44
CA PRO A 73 -14.37 21.40 27.54
C PRO A 73 -13.04 21.56 28.30
N GLN A 74 -12.01 20.77 27.95
CA GLN A 74 -10.68 20.96 28.53
C GLN A 74 -10.18 22.37 28.24
N SER A 75 -9.75 23.06 29.29
CA SER A 75 -9.19 24.40 29.17
C SER A 75 -7.68 24.36 28.92
N HIS A 76 -7.20 25.25 28.04
CA HIS A 76 -5.78 25.56 27.79
C HIS A 76 -4.87 24.42 27.27
N GLY A 77 -5.42 23.24 26.93
CA GLY A 77 -4.69 22.14 26.30
C GLY A 77 -5.43 20.81 26.43
N ARG A 78 -5.11 19.84 25.58
CA ARG A 78 -5.61 18.45 25.69
C ARG A 78 -4.79 17.66 26.71
N HIS A 79 -5.36 16.62 27.29
CA HIS A 79 -4.69 15.80 28.31
C HIS A 79 -3.32 15.28 27.86
N TRP A 80 -3.17 14.80 26.62
CA TRP A 80 -1.88 14.32 26.12
C TRP A 80 -0.83 15.43 25.96
N GLU A 81 -1.23 16.68 25.75
CA GLU A 81 -0.30 17.83 25.75
C GLU A 81 0.17 18.14 27.18
N VAL A 82 -0.75 18.03 28.15
CA VAL A 82 -0.44 18.14 29.59
C VAL A 82 0.50 17.02 30.04
N SER A 83 0.42 15.81 29.47
CA SER A 83 1.37 14.73 29.76
C SER A 83 2.82 15.17 29.52
N GLU A 84 3.11 15.90 28.42
CA GLU A 84 4.46 16.40 28.19
C GLU A 84 4.88 17.46 29.22
N VAL A 85 3.97 18.34 29.63
CA VAL A 85 4.23 19.33 30.69
C VAL A 85 4.71 18.62 31.95
N TRP A 86 4.00 17.57 32.37
CA TRP A 86 4.37 16.74 33.52
C TRP A 86 5.71 16.02 33.34
N LEU A 87 5.93 15.38 32.20
CA LEU A 87 7.21 14.70 31.93
C LEU A 87 8.41 15.65 32.01
N ARG A 88 8.25 16.89 31.54
CA ARG A 88 9.32 17.91 31.61
C ARG A 88 9.51 18.47 33.02
N ASP A 89 8.41 18.75 33.72
CA ASP A 89 8.46 19.25 35.10
C ASP A 89 9.06 18.21 36.06
N PHE A 90 8.97 16.92 35.74
CA PHE A 90 9.50 15.81 36.53
C PHE A 90 10.78 15.20 35.93
N ASP A 91 11.52 15.94 35.08
CA ASP A 91 12.81 15.51 34.50
C ASP A 91 13.85 15.18 35.60
N ASP A 92 13.75 15.81 36.77
CA ASP A 92 14.63 15.52 37.91
C ASP A 92 14.48 14.08 38.43
N VAL A 93 13.29 13.47 38.27
CA VAL A 93 13.03 12.06 38.62
C VAL A 93 13.27 11.16 37.41
N LEU A 94 12.80 11.58 36.23
CA LEU A 94 12.83 10.77 35.01
C LEU A 94 14.23 10.68 34.39
N SER A 95 15.10 11.67 34.59
CA SER A 95 16.47 11.67 34.04
C SER A 95 17.27 10.41 34.43
N GLY A 96 16.97 9.82 35.59
CA GLY A 96 17.58 8.56 36.04
C GLY A 96 17.31 7.34 35.15
N ILE A 97 16.31 7.38 34.25
CA ILE A 97 16.06 6.30 33.28
C ILE A 97 16.89 6.48 32.00
N THR A 98 17.61 7.58 31.85
CA THR A 98 18.50 7.85 30.70
C THR A 98 19.96 7.71 31.11
N GLN A 99 20.87 7.58 30.13
CA GLN A 99 22.31 7.61 30.42
C GLN A 99 22.71 9.00 30.94
N ASP A 100 23.67 9.06 31.87
CA ASP A 100 24.14 10.31 32.47
C ASP A 100 24.63 11.34 31.43
N ASP A 101 25.05 10.87 30.24
CA ASP A 101 25.58 11.67 29.14
C ASP A 101 24.52 12.14 28.12
N LEU A 102 23.23 11.81 28.28
CA LEU A 102 22.19 12.34 27.39
C LEU A 102 21.90 13.82 27.70
N ASP A 103 21.95 14.68 26.68
CA ASP A 103 21.52 16.07 26.81
C ASP A 103 19.99 16.17 27.08
N HIS A 104 19.58 17.20 27.83
CA HIS A 104 18.19 17.55 28.11
C HIS A 104 17.34 17.63 26.83
N ARG A 105 17.92 18.08 25.71
CA ARG A 105 17.21 18.16 24.44
C ARG A 105 16.70 16.80 23.96
N ASN A 106 17.55 15.77 24.00
CA ASN A 106 17.18 14.42 23.59
C ASN A 106 16.12 13.82 24.53
N ARG A 107 16.18 14.11 25.83
CA ARG A 107 15.14 13.69 26.79
C ARG A 107 13.78 14.31 26.47
N PHE A 108 13.76 15.61 26.17
CA PHE A 108 12.51 16.30 25.84
C PHE A 108 11.90 15.81 24.53
N ASP A 109 12.70 15.34 23.58
CA ASP A 109 12.20 14.70 22.36
C ASP A 109 11.57 13.32 22.66
N ILE A 110 12.12 12.55 23.62
CA ILE A 110 11.48 11.32 24.11
C ILE A 110 10.16 11.65 24.81
N TYR A 111 10.12 12.67 25.66
CA TYR A 111 8.87 13.08 26.33
C TYR A 111 7.80 13.53 25.34
N ALA A 112 8.20 14.23 24.27
CA ALA A 112 7.33 14.56 23.15
C ALA A 112 6.75 13.31 22.47
N ALA A 113 7.59 12.28 22.28
CA ALA A 113 7.19 11.02 21.68
C ALA A 113 6.20 10.25 22.58
N ILE A 114 6.43 10.23 23.89
CA ILE A 114 5.51 9.62 24.88
C ILE A 114 4.12 10.28 24.81
N ALA A 115 4.09 11.60 24.78
CA ALA A 115 2.86 12.38 24.68
C ALA A 115 2.21 12.33 23.27
N GLY A 116 2.96 11.91 22.25
CA GLY A 116 2.57 12.00 20.83
C GLY A 116 1.61 10.93 20.32
N HIS A 117 1.06 10.07 21.18
CA HIS A 117 0.24 8.91 20.79
C HIS A 117 -1.07 9.25 20.06
N HIS A 118 -1.53 10.51 20.12
CA HIS A 118 -2.66 11.02 19.33
C HIS A 118 -2.29 11.40 17.88
N GLY A 119 -1.11 11.01 17.42
CA GLY A 119 -0.72 11.09 16.00
C GLY A 119 -0.01 12.38 15.59
N ARG A 120 0.40 13.23 16.54
CA ARG A 120 1.29 14.40 16.34
C ARG A 120 1.99 14.80 17.67
N PRO A 121 3.14 15.49 17.64
CA PRO A 121 3.79 15.98 18.86
C PRO A 121 2.99 17.14 19.51
N PRO A 122 3.07 17.34 20.84
CA PRO A 122 2.42 18.46 21.51
C PRO A 122 3.04 19.82 21.17
N VAL A 123 2.19 20.86 21.18
CA VAL A 123 2.57 22.26 20.89
C VAL A 123 2.99 22.98 22.17
N GLN A 124 4.19 23.56 22.19
CA GLN A 124 4.81 24.10 23.42
C GLN A 124 4.30 25.48 23.86
N GLU A 125 3.55 26.20 23.02
CA GLU A 125 3.23 27.62 23.20
C GLU A 125 2.34 27.94 24.43
N ALA A 126 1.78 26.94 25.12
CA ALA A 126 0.83 27.14 26.20
C ALA A 126 1.11 26.34 27.50
N PHE A 127 2.32 25.82 27.69
CA PHE A 127 2.63 24.93 28.82
C PHE A 127 2.35 25.56 30.19
N ASP A 128 2.64 26.85 30.37
CA ASP A 128 2.35 27.53 31.64
C ASP A 128 0.85 27.64 31.94
N LYS A 129 0.03 27.85 30.90
CA LYS A 129 -1.42 27.89 31.02
C LYS A 129 -1.99 26.50 31.28
N MET A 130 -1.46 25.48 30.62
CA MET A 130 -1.79 24.06 30.86
C MET A 130 -1.52 23.67 32.32
N ARG A 131 -0.33 24.02 32.84
CA ARG A 131 0.07 23.77 34.23
C ARG A 131 -0.88 24.43 35.22
N ALA A 132 -1.23 25.70 34.99
CA ALA A 132 -2.16 26.43 35.84
C ALA A 132 -3.57 25.82 35.81
N ALA A 133 -4.05 25.41 34.64
CA ALA A 133 -5.36 24.77 34.47
C ALA A 133 -5.42 23.35 35.07
N ALA A 134 -4.32 22.61 35.08
CA ALA A 134 -4.25 21.28 35.67
C ALA A 134 -4.28 21.33 37.21
N GLY A 135 -3.62 22.34 37.80
CA GLY A 135 -3.68 22.65 39.22
C GLY A 135 -2.60 21.97 40.08
N PRO A 136 -2.31 22.52 41.28
CA PRO A 136 -1.20 22.06 42.12
C PRO A 136 -1.46 20.72 42.82
N GLU A 137 -2.72 20.34 43.01
CA GLU A 137 -3.11 19.00 43.50
C GLU A 137 -2.71 17.94 42.47
N ALA A 138 -3.16 18.12 41.23
CA ALA A 138 -2.83 17.25 40.11
C ALA A 138 -1.32 17.10 39.90
N MET A 139 -0.55 18.19 40.02
CA MET A 139 0.91 18.15 39.90
C MET A 139 1.56 17.24 40.96
N ARG A 140 1.12 17.29 42.22
CA ARG A 140 1.66 16.43 43.29
C ARG A 140 1.31 14.97 43.03
N ASP A 141 0.06 14.69 42.68
CA ASP A 141 -0.43 13.33 42.46
C ASP A 141 0.16 12.73 41.18
N ALA A 142 0.37 13.53 40.13
CA ALA A 142 1.05 13.10 38.91
C ALA A 142 2.51 12.73 39.19
N ARG A 143 3.21 13.49 40.05
CA ARG A 143 4.57 13.14 40.48
C ARG A 143 4.60 11.84 41.30
N GLU A 144 3.64 11.64 42.20
CA GLU A 144 3.49 10.37 42.93
C GLU A 144 3.23 9.20 41.96
N ALA A 145 2.38 9.42 40.95
CA ALA A 145 2.11 8.44 39.90
C ALA A 145 3.38 8.07 39.12
N VAL A 146 4.21 9.03 38.72
CA VAL A 146 5.48 8.77 38.04
C VAL A 146 6.40 7.88 38.87
N VAL A 147 6.59 8.22 40.15
CA VAL A 147 7.43 7.43 41.05
C VAL A 147 6.89 5.99 41.21
N ALA A 148 5.58 5.85 41.39
CA ALA A 148 4.93 4.56 41.49
C ALA A 148 5.09 3.73 40.20
N LEU A 149 4.87 4.31 39.01
CA LEU A 149 5.08 3.61 37.74
C LEU A 149 6.56 3.22 37.55
N MET A 150 7.51 4.09 37.87
CA MET A 150 8.95 3.75 37.80
C MET A 150 9.31 2.56 38.69
N SER A 151 8.69 2.43 39.86
CA SER A 151 8.90 1.27 40.76
C SER A 151 8.36 -0.05 40.19
N LEU A 152 7.40 -0.01 39.27
CA LEU A 152 6.88 -1.20 38.59
C LEU A 152 7.85 -1.72 37.52
N TRP A 153 8.67 -0.83 36.94
CA TRP A 153 9.66 -1.14 35.91
C TRP A 153 11.05 -0.58 36.26
N PRO A 154 11.69 -1.07 37.34
CA PRO A 154 12.95 -0.51 37.86
C PRO A 154 14.14 -0.69 36.92
N GLU A 155 14.05 -1.59 35.94
CA GLU A 155 15.08 -1.86 34.93
C GLU A 155 15.04 -0.91 33.75
N ALA A 156 14.06 0.01 33.68
CA ALA A 156 13.90 0.96 32.60
C ALA A 156 15.15 1.83 32.43
N ARG A 157 15.92 1.58 31.36
CA ARG A 157 17.10 2.36 31.00
C ARG A 157 17.18 2.55 29.49
N LEU A 158 17.55 3.75 29.07
CA LEU A 158 17.95 4.00 27.69
C LEU A 158 19.37 3.49 27.48
N ASP A 159 19.55 2.56 26.55
CA ASP A 159 20.83 1.92 26.22
C ASP A 159 21.18 2.14 24.74
N LEU A 160 20.92 3.35 24.24
CA LEU A 160 21.20 3.76 22.86
C LEU A 160 22.11 4.99 22.83
N PRO A 161 23.04 5.08 21.85
CA PRO A 161 23.81 6.28 21.63
C PRO A 161 22.91 7.43 21.16
N GLY A 162 23.26 8.67 21.50
CA GLY A 162 22.42 9.86 21.25
C GLY A 162 21.93 10.02 19.81
N GLY A 163 22.74 9.65 18.82
CA GLY A 163 22.36 9.72 17.40
C GLY A 163 21.26 8.73 16.98
N GLU A 164 21.10 7.61 17.71
CA GLU A 164 20.06 6.60 17.46
C GLU A 164 18.76 6.92 18.22
N VAL A 165 18.81 7.79 19.23
CA VAL A 165 17.64 8.21 20.01
C VAL A 165 16.60 8.88 19.12
N ALA A 166 17.03 9.73 18.18
CA ALA A 166 16.13 10.41 17.27
C ALA A 166 15.23 9.42 16.53
N ALA A 167 15.79 8.35 15.96
CA ALA A 167 15.02 7.30 15.26
C ALA A 167 13.98 6.63 16.17
N GLN A 168 14.28 6.42 17.45
CA GLN A 168 13.33 5.84 18.40
C GLN A 168 12.15 6.77 18.72
N THR A 169 12.33 8.09 18.62
CA THR A 169 11.23 9.05 18.85
C THR A 169 10.14 8.95 17.77
N TRP A 170 10.45 8.38 16.60
CA TRP A 170 9.49 8.10 15.52
C TRP A 170 8.72 6.80 15.75
N TRP A 171 9.39 5.80 16.32
CA TRP A 171 8.83 4.48 16.53
C TRP A 171 7.94 4.40 17.78
N LEU A 172 8.36 5.04 18.87
CA LEU A 172 7.70 4.97 20.17
C LEU A 172 6.23 5.44 20.17
N PRO A 173 5.85 6.56 19.54
CA PRO A 173 4.44 7.00 19.54
C PRO A 173 3.51 5.98 18.88
N GLY A 174 4.01 5.25 17.87
CA GLY A 174 3.27 4.18 17.21
C GLY A 174 2.99 3.00 18.13
N LEU A 175 4.01 2.52 18.86
CA LEU A 175 3.85 1.48 19.88
C LEU A 175 2.83 1.90 20.95
N ILE A 176 2.97 3.12 21.48
CA ILE A 176 2.11 3.64 22.54
C ILE A 176 0.67 3.75 22.05
N ALA A 177 0.44 4.21 20.81
CA ALA A 177 -0.90 4.29 20.23
C ALA A 177 -1.56 2.91 20.14
N VAL A 178 -0.84 1.86 19.72
CA VAL A 178 -1.38 0.48 19.68
C VAL A 178 -1.71 -0.01 21.09
N ALA A 179 -0.79 0.22 22.04
CA ALA A 179 -0.98 -0.20 23.43
C ALA A 179 -2.19 0.51 24.07
N ASP A 180 -2.34 1.81 23.83
CA ASP A 180 -3.48 2.59 24.29
C ASP A 180 -4.79 2.14 23.63
N TRP A 181 -4.82 1.85 22.33
CA TRP A 181 -6.04 1.35 21.68
C TRP A 181 -6.54 0.04 22.27
N LEU A 182 -5.63 -0.87 22.66
CA LEU A 182 -6.01 -2.12 23.32
C LEU A 182 -6.38 -1.91 24.79
N GLY A 183 -5.60 -1.13 25.56
CA GLY A 183 -5.89 -0.79 26.96
C GLY A 183 -7.15 0.06 27.12
N SER A 184 -7.51 0.83 26.10
CA SER A 184 -8.71 1.64 26.07
C SER A 184 -9.98 0.83 25.79
N ASN A 185 -9.87 -0.37 25.20
CA ASN A 185 -11.03 -1.18 24.83
C ASN A 185 -11.74 -1.81 26.05
N PRO A 186 -13.01 -1.47 26.33
CA PRO A 186 -13.75 -1.99 27.49
C PRO A 186 -14.01 -3.49 27.44
N ASP A 187 -14.03 -4.11 26.26
CA ASP A 187 -14.21 -5.56 26.11
C ASP A 187 -12.99 -6.33 26.63
N TYR A 188 -11.80 -5.73 26.52
CA TYR A 188 -10.55 -6.30 27.01
C TYR A 188 -10.26 -5.88 28.46
N PHE A 189 -10.46 -4.60 28.74
CA PHE A 189 -10.18 -3.92 30.01
C PHE A 189 -11.45 -3.26 30.55
N ALA A 190 -12.32 -4.09 31.14
CA ALA A 190 -13.49 -3.60 31.84
C ALA A 190 -13.10 -2.66 33.00
N PRO A 191 -13.85 -1.55 33.22
CA PRO A 191 -13.59 -0.62 34.32
C PRO A 191 -13.53 -1.32 35.69
N VAL A 192 -12.53 -0.94 36.48
CA VAL A 192 -12.32 -1.44 37.86
C VAL A 192 -12.28 -0.25 38.81
N ALA A 193 -13.00 -0.36 39.93
CA ALA A 193 -13.00 0.65 40.98
C ALA A 193 -11.64 0.72 41.68
N ALA A 194 -11.32 1.86 42.29
CA ALA A 194 -10.12 2.00 43.12
C ALA A 194 -10.10 0.95 44.24
N GLY A 195 -8.98 0.24 44.39
CA GLY A 195 -8.84 -0.77 45.45
C GLY A 195 -7.47 -1.43 45.49
N PRO A 196 -7.09 -2.29 44.52
CA PRO A 196 -5.83 -3.02 44.54
C PRO A 196 -4.58 -2.11 44.57
N GLU A 197 -3.52 -2.58 45.23
CA GLU A 197 -2.19 -1.96 45.14
C GLU A 197 -1.62 -2.09 43.72
N ALA A 198 -0.76 -1.14 43.33
CA ALA A 198 -0.24 -1.02 41.96
C ALA A 198 0.38 -2.34 41.42
N ALA A 199 1.21 -3.01 42.22
CA ALA A 199 1.85 -4.26 41.82
C ALA A 199 0.83 -5.40 41.63
N THR A 200 -0.16 -5.50 42.51
CA THR A 200 -1.24 -6.49 42.38
C THR A 200 -2.11 -6.21 41.16
N TYR A 201 -2.41 -4.93 40.89
CA TYR A 201 -3.15 -4.55 39.70
C TYR A 201 -2.37 -4.86 38.41
N LEU A 202 -1.06 -4.62 38.39
CA LEU A 202 -0.20 -4.94 37.24
C LEU A 202 -0.24 -6.42 36.87
N GLU A 203 -0.25 -7.35 37.84
CA GLU A 203 -0.40 -8.78 37.57
C GLU A 203 -1.73 -9.11 36.88
N GLN A 204 -2.81 -8.47 37.31
CA GLN A 204 -4.12 -8.61 36.67
C GLN A 204 -4.13 -8.01 35.26
N ALA A 205 -3.51 -6.83 35.09
CA ALA A 205 -3.38 -6.15 33.81
C ALA A 205 -2.58 -6.99 32.81
N ARG A 206 -1.48 -7.64 33.22
CA ARG A 206 -0.67 -8.55 32.38
C ARG A 206 -1.48 -9.73 31.85
N ALA A 207 -2.32 -10.34 32.68
CA ALA A 207 -3.20 -11.42 32.25
C ALA A 207 -4.24 -10.95 31.23
N LYS A 208 -4.85 -9.77 31.44
CA LYS A 208 -5.79 -9.15 30.49
C LYS A 208 -5.10 -8.76 29.18
N ALA A 209 -3.91 -8.17 29.25
CA ALA A 209 -3.11 -7.74 28.12
C ALA A 209 -2.73 -8.91 27.20
N THR A 210 -2.28 -10.03 27.78
CA THR A 210 -1.96 -11.25 27.02
C THR A 210 -3.17 -11.73 26.20
N ARG A 211 -4.36 -11.71 26.83
CA ARG A 211 -5.61 -12.06 26.14
C ARG A 211 -5.98 -11.04 25.07
N ALA A 212 -5.86 -9.74 25.37
CA ALA A 212 -6.22 -8.64 24.48
C ALA A 212 -5.38 -8.65 23.20
N VAL A 213 -4.06 -8.79 23.32
CA VAL A 213 -3.12 -8.87 22.18
C VAL A 213 -3.46 -10.07 21.29
N ARG A 214 -3.74 -11.24 21.87
CA ARG A 214 -4.14 -12.44 21.13
C ARG A 214 -5.52 -12.32 20.47
N GLN A 215 -6.49 -11.72 21.16
CA GLN A 215 -7.85 -11.49 20.61
C GLN A 215 -7.83 -10.45 19.49
N ALA A 216 -6.98 -9.44 19.59
CA ALA A 216 -6.73 -8.48 18.52
C ALA A 216 -5.95 -9.10 17.34
N GLY A 217 -5.26 -10.22 17.53
CA GLY A 217 -4.45 -10.89 16.50
C GLY A 217 -3.08 -10.23 16.29
N LEU A 218 -2.54 -9.62 17.35
CA LEU A 218 -1.22 -8.98 17.36
C LEU A 218 -0.16 -9.85 18.04
N ASP A 219 -0.51 -11.05 18.52
CA ASP A 219 0.47 -12.02 18.96
C ASP A 219 1.37 -12.41 17.78
N LEU A 220 2.67 -12.53 18.04
CA LEU A 220 3.65 -12.90 17.04
C LEU A 220 3.91 -14.41 17.15
N PRO A 221 3.37 -15.22 16.22
CA PRO A 221 3.62 -16.65 16.23
C PRO A 221 5.08 -16.94 15.87
N ARG A 222 5.59 -18.08 16.33
CA ARG A 222 6.95 -18.52 15.99
C ARG A 222 7.05 -18.84 14.52
N VAL A 223 8.17 -18.47 13.91
CA VAL A 223 8.45 -18.77 12.50
C VAL A 223 8.67 -20.27 12.35
N SER A 224 7.95 -20.89 11.41
CA SER A 224 8.04 -22.32 11.11
C SER A 224 9.42 -22.68 10.59
N GLN A 225 9.93 -23.84 11.02
CA GLN A 225 11.14 -24.46 10.47
C GLN A 225 10.83 -25.32 9.22
N THR A 226 9.55 -25.62 8.97
CA THR A 226 9.12 -26.38 7.79
C THR A 226 9.05 -25.47 6.57
N PRO A 227 9.51 -25.88 5.38
CA PRO A 227 9.44 -25.05 4.18
C PRO A 227 8.02 -24.51 3.91
N VAL A 228 7.93 -23.23 3.55
CA VAL A 228 6.66 -22.57 3.21
C VAL A 228 5.99 -23.20 1.97
N ILE A 229 6.81 -23.66 1.02
CA ILE A 229 6.33 -24.36 -0.18
C ILE A 229 6.18 -25.85 0.13
N PRO A 230 5.04 -26.48 -0.24
CA PRO A 230 4.85 -27.93 -0.07
C PRO A 230 5.97 -28.75 -0.73
N GLU A 231 6.42 -29.83 -0.08
CA GLU A 231 7.51 -30.68 -0.57
C GLU A 231 7.18 -31.40 -1.89
N ASP A 232 5.90 -31.58 -2.20
CA ASP A 232 5.40 -32.16 -3.45
C ASP A 232 5.50 -31.21 -4.64
N TRP A 233 5.78 -29.92 -4.42
CA TRP A 233 5.94 -28.95 -5.49
C TRP A 233 7.36 -28.98 -6.05
N THR A 234 7.48 -29.06 -7.37
CA THR A 234 8.77 -28.88 -8.04
C THR A 234 9.14 -27.40 -8.09
N LEU A 235 10.21 -27.01 -7.39
CA LEU A 235 10.67 -25.63 -7.36
C LEU A 235 11.23 -25.17 -8.71
N ARG A 236 10.82 -23.97 -9.14
CA ARG A 236 11.35 -23.27 -10.31
C ARG A 236 12.75 -22.69 -10.04
N PRO A 237 13.56 -22.35 -11.07
CA PRO A 237 14.92 -21.85 -10.88
C PRO A 237 15.04 -20.68 -9.89
N MET A 238 14.16 -19.68 -9.95
CA MET A 238 14.15 -18.55 -9.03
C MET A 238 13.82 -18.96 -7.58
N GLN A 239 12.94 -19.94 -7.40
CA GLN A 239 12.57 -20.48 -6.09
C GLN A 239 13.73 -21.29 -5.49
N GLN A 240 14.45 -22.07 -6.30
CA GLN A 240 15.67 -22.76 -5.90
C GLN A 240 16.78 -21.77 -5.51
N ALA A 241 16.93 -20.68 -6.27
CA ALA A 241 17.88 -19.61 -5.95
C ALA A 241 17.55 -18.94 -4.61
N ALA A 242 16.26 -18.63 -4.37
CA ALA A 242 15.79 -18.09 -3.11
C ALA A 242 16.01 -19.05 -1.92
N GLN A 243 15.95 -20.36 -2.16
CA GLN A 243 16.27 -21.38 -1.15
C GLN A 243 17.78 -21.47 -0.84
N ALA A 244 18.64 -21.28 -1.85
CA ALA A 244 20.08 -21.50 -1.76
C ALA A 244 20.92 -20.26 -1.41
N ILE A 245 20.49 -19.05 -1.78
CA ILE A 245 21.30 -17.83 -1.63
C ILE A 245 21.71 -17.58 -0.18
N ALA A 246 22.94 -17.15 0.09
CA ALA A 246 23.39 -16.94 1.47
C ALA A 246 22.90 -15.59 2.02
N LEU A 247 22.36 -15.59 3.24
CA LEU A 247 21.90 -14.37 3.89
C LEU A 247 23.06 -13.69 4.65
N PRO A 248 23.32 -12.39 4.45
CA PRO A 248 24.34 -11.67 5.20
C PRO A 248 23.91 -11.45 6.67
N HIS A 249 24.79 -10.95 7.53
CA HIS A 249 24.39 -10.47 8.87
C HIS A 249 23.68 -9.12 8.77
N GLY A 250 22.78 -8.82 9.72
CA GLY A 250 22.05 -7.56 9.79
C GLY A 250 20.88 -7.46 8.79
N PRO A 251 20.33 -6.24 8.57
CA PRO A 251 19.25 -6.01 7.62
C PRO A 251 19.64 -6.41 6.20
N THR A 252 18.69 -6.73 5.33
CA THR A 252 18.98 -7.25 3.98
C THR A 252 18.01 -6.70 2.94
N LEU A 253 18.57 -6.20 1.84
CA LEU A 253 17.83 -5.93 0.61
C LEU A 253 18.04 -7.09 -0.36
N ALA A 254 16.95 -7.62 -0.91
CA ALA A 254 17.00 -8.58 -2.00
C ALA A 254 16.25 -8.02 -3.21
N LEU A 255 16.80 -8.25 -4.40
CA LEU A 255 16.22 -7.85 -5.68
C LEU A 255 15.90 -9.12 -6.47
N ILE A 256 14.64 -9.30 -6.83
CA ILE A 256 14.15 -10.42 -7.66
C ILE A 256 13.74 -9.87 -9.01
N GLU A 257 14.53 -10.18 -10.03
CA GLU A 257 14.29 -9.76 -11.41
C GLU A 257 14.00 -11.00 -12.26
N ASP A 258 12.74 -11.13 -12.70
CA ASP A 258 12.30 -12.28 -13.49
C ASP A 258 10.98 -12.00 -14.21
N GLU A 259 10.69 -12.75 -15.25
CA GLU A 259 9.50 -12.56 -16.08
C GLU A 259 8.19 -12.70 -15.28
N THR A 260 7.10 -12.17 -15.83
CA THR A 260 5.78 -12.39 -15.22
C THR A 260 5.41 -13.88 -15.28
N GLY A 261 4.79 -14.39 -14.22
CA GLY A 261 4.43 -15.81 -14.15
C GLY A 261 5.59 -16.78 -13.85
N SER A 262 6.81 -16.28 -13.61
CA SER A 262 7.96 -17.14 -13.29
C SER A 262 7.93 -17.74 -11.87
N GLY A 263 7.04 -17.26 -11.00
CA GLY A 263 6.96 -17.68 -9.59
C GLY A 263 7.69 -16.76 -8.60
N LYS A 264 7.87 -15.47 -8.93
CA LYS A 264 8.49 -14.45 -8.05
C LYS A 264 7.89 -14.41 -6.65
N THR A 265 6.57 -14.52 -6.53
CA THR A 265 5.86 -14.49 -5.25
C THR A 265 6.27 -15.64 -4.33
N GLU A 266 6.29 -16.88 -4.82
CA GLU A 266 6.75 -18.03 -4.03
C GLU A 266 8.24 -17.92 -3.70
N ALA A 267 9.06 -17.42 -4.63
CA ALA A 267 10.48 -17.18 -4.36
C ALA A 267 10.67 -16.13 -3.25
N ALA A 268 9.88 -15.06 -3.24
CA ALA A 268 9.88 -14.07 -2.17
C ALA A 268 9.41 -14.66 -0.84
N LEU A 269 8.40 -15.53 -0.84
CA LEU A 269 7.94 -16.23 0.38
C LEU A 269 9.01 -17.17 0.94
N ILE A 270 9.69 -17.95 0.08
CA ILE A 270 10.83 -18.80 0.49
C ILE A 270 11.93 -17.95 1.12
N LEU A 271 12.32 -16.86 0.43
CA LEU A 271 13.37 -15.98 0.91
C LEU A 271 12.97 -15.29 2.22
N ALA A 272 11.73 -14.79 2.30
CA ALA A 272 11.19 -14.13 3.48
C ALA A 272 11.13 -15.08 4.68
N GLN A 273 10.74 -16.34 4.50
CA GLN A 273 10.80 -17.33 5.58
C GLN A 273 12.22 -17.48 6.13
N ARG A 274 13.21 -17.66 5.26
CA ARG A 274 14.63 -17.77 5.66
C ARG A 274 15.13 -16.50 6.34
N MET A 275 14.71 -15.34 5.87
CA MET A 275 15.02 -14.05 6.48
C MET A 275 14.42 -13.92 7.87
N MET A 276 13.16 -14.31 8.07
CA MET A 276 12.52 -14.31 9.39
C MET A 276 13.20 -15.30 10.36
N GLN A 277 13.55 -16.51 9.88
CA GLN A 277 14.33 -17.48 10.66
C GLN A 277 15.71 -16.93 11.06
N ALA A 278 16.29 -16.05 10.26
CA ALA A 278 17.55 -15.37 10.53
C ALA A 278 17.40 -14.07 11.34
N GLY A 279 16.23 -13.81 11.95
CA GLY A 279 15.98 -12.64 12.80
C GLY A 279 15.87 -11.30 12.05
N LYS A 280 15.62 -11.32 10.73
CA LYS A 280 15.58 -10.10 9.89
C LYS A 280 14.21 -9.41 9.83
N GLY A 281 13.25 -9.92 10.58
CA GLY A 281 11.86 -9.50 10.63
C GLY A 281 11.00 -10.62 11.22
N ALA A 282 9.80 -10.29 11.67
CA ALA A 282 8.86 -11.25 12.28
C ALA A 282 7.49 -11.29 11.57
N GLY A 283 7.24 -10.34 10.66
CA GLY A 283 6.05 -10.26 9.82
C GLY A 283 6.38 -9.94 8.37
N LEU A 284 5.36 -9.88 7.52
CA LEU A 284 5.48 -9.50 6.12
C LEU A 284 4.52 -8.37 5.79
N PHE A 285 4.92 -7.44 4.94
CA PHE A 285 4.00 -6.54 4.26
C PHE A 285 4.22 -6.61 2.76
N PHE A 286 3.24 -7.10 2.02
CA PHE A 286 3.21 -7.00 0.57
C PHE A 286 2.67 -5.62 0.19
N ALA A 287 3.51 -4.82 -0.45
CA ALA A 287 3.22 -3.50 -0.98
C ALA A 287 3.05 -3.59 -2.50
N LEU A 288 1.82 -3.35 -2.98
CA LEU A 288 1.44 -3.56 -4.37
C LEU A 288 1.02 -2.26 -5.07
N PRO A 289 1.20 -2.14 -6.39
CA PRO A 289 0.95 -0.88 -7.09
C PRO A 289 -0.54 -0.53 -7.22
N THR A 290 -1.47 -1.48 -7.08
CA THR A 290 -2.91 -1.20 -7.18
C THR A 290 -3.73 -2.04 -6.20
N MET A 291 -4.99 -1.66 -5.98
CA MET A 291 -5.92 -2.47 -5.19
C MET A 291 -6.23 -3.82 -5.86
N ALA A 292 -6.23 -3.88 -7.19
CA ALA A 292 -6.49 -5.11 -7.93
C ALA A 292 -5.34 -6.11 -7.74
N THR A 293 -4.09 -5.64 -7.83
CA THR A 293 -2.92 -6.48 -7.55
C THR A 293 -2.93 -6.93 -6.10
N ALA A 294 -3.28 -6.04 -5.16
CA ALA A 294 -3.40 -6.38 -3.73
C ALA A 294 -4.43 -7.49 -3.46
N ASN A 295 -5.62 -7.43 -4.08
CA ASN A 295 -6.62 -8.49 -3.97
C ASN A 295 -6.09 -9.83 -4.52
N ALA A 296 -5.54 -9.83 -5.73
CA ALA A 296 -5.01 -11.04 -6.35
C ALA A 296 -3.86 -11.65 -5.54
N MET A 297 -2.99 -10.80 -4.98
CA MET A 297 -1.91 -11.23 -4.09
C MET A 297 -2.43 -11.76 -2.77
N PHE A 298 -3.47 -11.15 -2.20
CA PHE A 298 -4.09 -11.61 -0.96
C PHE A 298 -4.64 -13.03 -1.14
N ASP A 299 -5.35 -13.28 -2.24
CA ASP A 299 -5.89 -14.59 -2.57
C ASP A 299 -4.79 -15.64 -2.68
N ARG A 300 -3.69 -15.32 -3.37
CA ARG A 300 -2.54 -16.21 -3.54
C ARG A 300 -1.74 -16.43 -2.26
N ALA A 301 -1.51 -15.37 -1.49
CA ALA A 301 -0.70 -15.42 -0.27
C ALA A 301 -1.44 -16.17 0.84
N ALA A 302 -2.76 -16.02 0.95
CA ALA A 302 -3.59 -16.64 1.98
C ALA A 302 -3.42 -18.17 2.07
N ASP A 303 -3.13 -18.85 0.96
CA ASP A 303 -2.94 -20.30 0.92
C ASP A 303 -1.57 -20.76 1.45
N LEU A 304 -0.55 -19.89 1.42
CA LEU A 304 0.84 -20.24 1.76
C LEU A 304 1.30 -19.62 3.08
N VAL A 305 0.81 -18.43 3.44
CA VAL A 305 1.32 -17.68 4.59
C VAL A 305 1.07 -18.38 5.93
N GLY A 306 0.07 -19.26 6.02
CA GLY A 306 -0.14 -20.10 7.19
C GLY A 306 1.07 -20.98 7.51
N ARG A 307 1.80 -21.44 6.50
CA ARG A 307 2.99 -22.31 6.64
C ARG A 307 4.24 -21.57 7.09
N LEU A 308 4.23 -20.23 7.04
CA LEU A 308 5.37 -19.42 7.51
C LEU A 308 5.57 -19.53 9.01
N TYR A 309 4.55 -19.94 9.76
CA TYR A 309 4.53 -19.91 11.22
C TYR A 309 4.09 -21.26 11.79
N GLU A 310 4.49 -21.56 13.03
CA GLU A 310 4.08 -22.79 13.75
C GLU A 310 2.59 -22.79 14.11
N THR A 311 2.02 -21.61 14.31
CA THR A 311 0.59 -21.37 14.50
C THR A 311 0.14 -20.31 13.50
N ALA A 312 -1.11 -20.43 13.04
CA ALA A 312 -1.66 -19.52 12.04
C ALA A 312 -1.43 -18.03 12.38
N PRO A 313 -0.88 -17.23 11.46
CA PRO A 313 -0.70 -15.80 11.64
C PRO A 313 -2.00 -15.04 11.44
N SER A 314 -2.03 -13.79 11.93
CA SER A 314 -3.01 -12.83 11.46
C SER A 314 -2.68 -12.36 10.04
N LEU A 315 -3.70 -12.31 9.19
CA LEU A 315 -3.62 -11.88 7.79
C LEU A 315 -4.65 -10.79 7.54
N ALA A 316 -4.23 -9.66 6.96
CA ALA A 316 -5.13 -8.54 6.67
C ALA A 316 -4.89 -7.90 5.30
N LEU A 317 -5.97 -7.36 4.73
CA LEU A 317 -5.97 -6.64 3.46
C LEU A 317 -6.07 -5.13 3.72
N ALA A 318 -5.03 -4.38 3.37
CA ALA A 318 -4.86 -2.97 3.68
C ALA A 318 -5.05 -2.07 2.44
N HIS A 319 -6.31 -1.81 2.09
CA HIS A 319 -6.67 -0.73 1.15
C HIS A 319 -8.10 -0.22 1.38
N GLY A 320 -8.45 0.94 0.82
CA GLY A 320 -9.72 1.65 1.09
C GLY A 320 -11.01 0.94 0.65
N ARG A 321 -10.89 -0.22 -0.03
CA ARG A 321 -11.99 -1.06 -0.52
C ARG A 321 -11.84 -2.52 -0.09
N ALA A 322 -11.00 -2.80 0.91
CA ALA A 322 -10.74 -4.17 1.38
C ALA A 322 -12.03 -4.90 1.78
N GLY A 323 -12.96 -4.17 2.37
CA GLY A 323 -14.29 -4.66 2.74
C GLY A 323 -15.12 -5.17 1.57
N LEU A 324 -14.76 -4.97 0.29
CA LEU A 324 -15.45 -5.54 -0.88
C LEU A 324 -14.89 -6.89 -1.32
N SER A 325 -13.72 -7.30 -0.81
CA SER A 325 -13.14 -8.60 -1.15
C SER A 325 -13.91 -9.72 -0.45
N ASN A 326 -14.50 -10.63 -1.24
CA ASN A 326 -15.23 -11.79 -0.71
C ASN A 326 -14.30 -12.67 0.14
N ARG A 327 -13.10 -12.98 -0.36
CA ARG A 327 -12.15 -13.80 0.38
C ARG A 327 -11.73 -13.16 1.70
N PHE A 328 -11.57 -11.83 1.74
CA PHE A 328 -11.26 -11.14 2.99
C PHE A 328 -12.42 -11.20 3.99
N ARG A 329 -13.67 -11.03 3.54
CA ARG A 329 -14.86 -11.21 4.40
C ARG A 329 -14.97 -12.62 4.93
N ASP A 330 -14.72 -13.61 4.08
CA ASP A 330 -14.76 -15.02 4.47
C ASP A 330 -13.68 -15.31 5.53
N LEU A 331 -12.49 -14.71 5.40
CA LEU A 331 -11.42 -14.80 6.39
C LEU A 331 -11.79 -14.15 7.74
N ILE A 332 -12.51 -13.03 7.73
CA ILE A 332 -12.98 -12.36 8.95
C ILE A 332 -14.07 -13.20 9.65
N ARG A 333 -14.96 -13.81 8.87
CA ARG A 333 -16.09 -14.61 9.38
C ARG A 333 -15.69 -16.03 9.79
N ALA A 334 -14.58 -16.56 9.26
CA ALA A 334 -14.13 -17.91 9.54
C ALA A 334 -13.79 -18.08 11.02
N ASP A 335 -14.21 -19.21 11.60
CA ASP A 335 -13.79 -19.58 12.96
C ASP A 335 -12.28 -19.73 13.02
N ARG A 336 -11.67 -19.15 14.06
CA ARG A 336 -10.22 -19.22 14.28
C ARG A 336 -9.79 -20.67 14.48
N SER A 337 -9.08 -21.20 13.50
CA SER A 337 -8.39 -22.48 13.59
C SER A 337 -6.88 -22.26 13.74
N PRO A 338 -6.16 -23.05 14.56
CA PRO A 338 -4.70 -22.97 14.64
C PRO A 338 -3.98 -23.22 13.31
N ALA A 339 -4.65 -23.85 12.34
CA ALA A 339 -4.07 -24.28 11.07
C ALA A 339 -4.28 -23.28 9.91
N MET A 340 -5.20 -22.32 10.03
CA MET A 340 -5.57 -21.41 8.95
C MET A 340 -5.38 -19.95 9.39
N PRO A 341 -4.78 -19.08 8.55
CA PRO A 341 -4.70 -17.66 8.84
C PRO A 341 -6.09 -17.07 9.17
N ALA A 342 -6.11 -16.00 9.96
CA ALA A 342 -7.37 -15.33 10.33
C ALA A 342 -7.19 -13.81 10.35
N CYS A 343 -8.28 -13.08 10.12
CA CYS A 343 -8.34 -11.64 10.38
C CYS A 343 -9.31 -11.39 11.53
N THR A 344 -8.97 -10.48 12.44
CA THR A 344 -9.87 -10.12 13.54
C THR A 344 -10.73 -8.93 13.13
N ASP A 345 -11.91 -8.79 13.73
CA ASP A 345 -12.74 -7.60 13.54
C ASP A 345 -11.95 -6.33 13.90
N TRP A 346 -11.12 -6.38 14.94
CA TRP A 346 -10.26 -5.26 15.33
C TRP A 346 -9.27 -4.85 14.24
N LEU A 347 -8.64 -5.81 13.56
CA LEU A 347 -7.71 -5.56 12.44
C LEU A 347 -8.45 -5.11 11.17
N ALA A 348 -9.65 -5.63 10.93
CA ALA A 348 -10.46 -5.34 9.76
C ALA A 348 -11.17 -3.97 9.82
N ASP A 349 -11.44 -3.46 11.03
CA ASP A 349 -12.16 -2.21 11.28
C ASP A 349 -11.48 -0.97 10.67
N ASP A 350 -10.15 -0.98 10.57
CA ASP A 350 -9.39 0.15 10.04
C ASP A 350 -8.18 -0.29 9.22
N ARG A 351 -8.00 0.30 8.03
CA ARG A 351 -6.82 0.07 7.17
C ARG A 351 -5.48 0.33 7.88
N ARG A 352 -5.46 1.23 8.87
CA ARG A 352 -4.31 1.53 9.72
C ARG A 352 -3.98 0.36 10.64
N ARG A 353 -5.01 -0.32 11.15
CA ARG A 353 -4.86 -1.53 11.97
C ARG A 353 -4.51 -2.74 11.11
N ALA A 354 -4.99 -2.82 9.87
CA ALA A 354 -4.64 -3.89 8.94
C ALA A 354 -3.11 -4.00 8.72
N LEU A 355 -2.36 -2.89 8.75
CA LEU A 355 -0.89 -2.89 8.70
C LEU A 355 -0.23 -3.59 9.90
N LEU A 356 -0.90 -3.71 11.05
CA LEU A 356 -0.38 -4.34 12.26
C LEU A 356 -0.46 -5.87 12.23
N ALA A 357 -1.29 -6.46 11.35
CA ALA A 357 -1.39 -7.91 11.19
C ALA A 357 -0.02 -8.53 10.92
N ASN A 358 0.24 -9.79 11.33
CA ASN A 358 1.56 -10.41 11.14
C ASN A 358 1.94 -10.40 9.65
N VAL A 359 0.98 -10.74 8.79
CA VAL A 359 1.07 -10.60 7.33
C VAL A 359 0.04 -9.60 6.84
N GLY A 360 0.50 -8.49 6.27
CA GLY A 360 -0.35 -7.52 5.58
C GLY A 360 -0.18 -7.59 4.07
N VAL A 361 -1.27 -7.44 3.33
CA VAL A 361 -1.24 -7.26 1.87
C VAL A 361 -1.99 -5.97 1.55
N GLY A 362 -1.38 -5.03 0.84
CA GLY A 362 -2.02 -3.74 0.60
C GLY A 362 -1.37 -2.96 -0.53
N THR A 363 -1.89 -1.76 -0.79
CA THR A 363 -1.24 -0.87 -1.76
C THR A 363 0.04 -0.28 -1.17
N VAL A 364 1.03 -0.01 -2.02
CA VAL A 364 2.29 0.63 -1.61
C VAL A 364 2.04 1.98 -0.93
N ASP A 365 0.98 2.69 -1.30
CA ASP A 365 0.56 3.95 -0.68
C ASP A 365 0.39 3.82 0.84
N GLN A 366 -0.09 2.66 1.35
CA GLN A 366 -0.20 2.44 2.80
C GLN A 366 1.16 2.41 3.49
N ALA A 367 2.22 1.96 2.80
CA ALA A 367 3.57 2.00 3.32
C ALA A 367 4.21 3.38 3.15
N LEU A 368 4.02 4.04 2.00
CA LEU A 368 4.55 5.39 1.72
C LEU A 368 4.02 6.44 2.70
N LEU A 369 2.77 6.31 3.17
CA LEU A 369 2.20 7.16 4.21
C LEU A 369 2.98 7.13 5.55
N SER A 370 3.87 6.15 5.77
CA SER A 370 4.75 6.15 6.95
C SER A 370 5.92 7.14 6.85
N ALA A 371 6.23 7.59 5.62
CA ALA A 371 7.28 8.55 5.30
C ALA A 371 6.75 9.99 5.11
N LEU A 372 5.45 10.21 5.27
CA LEU A 372 4.80 11.51 5.09
C LEU A 372 4.35 12.09 6.44
N PRO A 373 4.26 13.42 6.60
CA PRO A 373 3.79 14.08 7.82
C PRO A 373 2.25 14.03 7.90
N VAL A 374 1.68 12.83 7.82
CA VAL A 374 0.25 12.58 8.01
C VAL A 374 -0.04 12.12 9.43
N ARG A 375 -1.26 12.37 9.90
CA ARG A 375 -1.70 11.82 11.19
C ARG A 375 -1.50 10.30 11.22
N HIS A 376 -0.96 9.80 12.32
CA HIS A 376 -0.66 8.38 12.53
C HIS A 376 0.40 7.78 11.58
N ALA A 377 1.22 8.59 10.91
CA ALA A 377 2.41 8.08 10.22
C ALA A 377 3.28 7.19 11.15
N MET A 378 3.40 7.54 12.43
CA MET A 378 4.18 6.79 13.42
C MET A 378 3.59 5.41 13.71
N LEU A 379 2.27 5.26 13.65
CA LEU A 379 1.62 3.95 13.78
C LEU A 379 2.00 3.05 12.60
N ARG A 380 1.96 3.59 11.38
CA ARG A 380 2.36 2.87 10.16
C ARG A 380 3.85 2.52 10.22
N HIS A 381 4.67 3.45 10.70
CA HIS A 381 6.09 3.26 10.89
C HIS A 381 6.38 2.12 11.90
N TYR A 382 5.72 2.11 13.06
CA TYR A 382 5.78 1.00 14.02
C TYR A 382 5.35 -0.33 13.39
N ALA A 383 4.22 -0.35 12.68
CA ALA A 383 3.68 -1.54 12.05
C ALA A 383 4.65 -2.17 11.03
N LEU A 384 5.33 -1.32 10.23
CA LEU A 384 6.30 -1.77 9.23
C LEU A 384 7.65 -2.18 9.83
N SER A 385 8.07 -1.56 10.94
CA SER A 385 9.41 -1.76 11.52
C SER A 385 9.77 -3.22 11.82
N GLN A 386 8.78 -4.07 12.11
CA GLN A 386 8.97 -5.49 12.43
C GLN A 386 8.78 -6.42 11.24
N LYS A 387 8.57 -5.87 10.04
CA LYS A 387 8.19 -6.64 8.84
C LYS A 387 9.29 -6.66 7.81
N ILE A 388 9.33 -7.76 7.06
CA ILE A 388 10.00 -7.76 5.77
C ILE A 388 9.07 -7.05 4.79
N LEU A 389 9.54 -5.93 4.24
CA LEU A 389 8.81 -5.15 3.26
C LEU A 389 9.00 -5.79 1.88
N ILE A 390 7.93 -6.33 1.29
CA ILE A 390 7.95 -6.94 -0.03
C ILE A 390 7.26 -5.99 -1.00
N VAL A 391 8.02 -5.34 -1.87
CA VAL A 391 7.47 -4.40 -2.86
C VAL A 391 7.40 -5.11 -4.20
N ASP A 392 6.19 -5.29 -4.72
CA ASP A 392 5.96 -5.96 -6.01
C ASP A 392 5.83 -4.94 -7.15
N GLU A 393 6.25 -5.35 -8.34
CA GLU A 393 6.26 -4.54 -9.56
C GLU A 393 6.83 -3.12 -9.35
N VAL A 394 8.02 -3.03 -8.73
CA VAL A 394 8.68 -1.74 -8.39
C VAL A 394 8.84 -0.80 -9.58
N HIS A 395 8.88 -1.32 -10.81
CA HIS A 395 8.92 -0.52 -12.03
C HIS A 395 7.66 0.33 -12.27
N GLU A 396 6.48 -0.08 -11.79
CA GLU A 396 5.24 0.72 -11.85
C GLU A 396 5.32 1.95 -10.93
N MET A 397 6.26 1.96 -9.98
CA MET A 397 6.51 3.08 -9.06
C MET A 397 7.53 4.07 -9.61
N GLY A 398 7.92 3.92 -10.89
CA GLY A 398 8.95 4.73 -11.55
C GLY A 398 8.54 6.16 -11.94
N ASP A 399 7.36 6.64 -11.53
CA ASP A 399 7.13 8.09 -11.54
C ASP A 399 8.10 8.75 -10.53
N PRO A 400 8.78 9.85 -10.91
CA PRO A 400 9.80 10.50 -10.08
C PRO A 400 9.36 10.88 -8.66
N TYR A 401 8.06 11.11 -8.43
CA TYR A 401 7.53 11.39 -7.09
C TYR A 401 7.48 10.13 -6.23
N MET A 402 6.81 9.07 -6.71
CA MET A 402 6.70 7.79 -5.99
C MET A 402 8.06 7.12 -5.79
N ALA A 403 8.98 7.26 -6.76
CA ALA A 403 10.33 6.72 -6.65
C ALA A 403 11.10 7.35 -5.50
N GLU A 404 11.02 8.68 -5.32
CA GLU A 404 11.63 9.39 -4.19
C GLU A 404 10.97 9.00 -2.86
N GLU A 405 9.63 8.87 -2.81
CA GLU A 405 8.92 8.40 -1.61
C GLU A 405 9.33 6.96 -1.23
N LEU A 406 9.47 6.06 -2.21
CA LEU A 406 9.92 4.68 -1.99
C LEU A 406 11.37 4.63 -1.51
N CYS A 407 12.26 5.43 -2.11
CA CYS A 407 13.64 5.55 -1.64
C CYS A 407 13.69 6.02 -0.19
N HIS A 408 12.88 7.01 0.16
CA HIS A 408 12.78 7.52 1.51
C HIS A 408 12.22 6.48 2.50
N LEU A 409 11.19 5.73 2.09
CA LEU A 409 10.65 4.61 2.87
C LEU A 409 11.72 3.54 3.11
N LEU A 410 12.53 3.19 2.10
CA LEU A 410 13.61 2.21 2.23
C LEU A 410 14.70 2.67 3.19
N GLN A 411 15.08 3.96 3.15
CA GLN A 411 16.01 4.57 4.12
C GLN A 411 15.46 4.47 5.54
N LEU A 412 14.19 4.86 5.73
CA LEU A 412 13.50 4.80 7.02
C LEU A 412 13.42 3.37 7.55
N HIS A 413 13.01 2.42 6.70
CA HIS A 413 12.89 1.00 7.04
C HIS A 413 14.24 0.40 7.43
N ARG A 414 15.30 0.72 6.68
CA ARG A 414 16.67 0.27 6.98
C ARG A 414 17.20 0.81 8.30
N ARG A 415 16.95 2.08 8.62
CA ARG A 415 17.39 2.70 9.89
C ARG A 415 16.79 2.01 11.11
N MET A 416 15.62 1.40 10.96
CA MET A 416 14.96 0.61 12.01
C MET A 416 15.41 -0.86 12.07
N GLY A 417 16.37 -1.26 11.23
CA GLY A 417 16.81 -2.65 11.13
C GLY A 417 15.93 -3.53 10.22
N GLY A 418 14.95 -2.94 9.53
CA GLY A 418 14.01 -3.64 8.67
C GLY A 418 14.66 -4.13 7.37
N SER A 419 14.23 -5.30 6.90
CA SER A 419 14.68 -5.91 5.63
C SER A 419 13.63 -5.79 4.53
N ALA A 420 14.06 -5.82 3.27
CA ALA A 420 13.18 -5.63 2.12
C ALA A 420 13.48 -6.59 0.96
N ILE A 421 12.43 -6.94 0.21
CA ILE A 421 12.49 -7.71 -1.04
C ILE A 421 11.80 -6.87 -2.11
N LEU A 422 12.52 -6.51 -3.16
CA LEU A 422 12.00 -5.76 -4.30
C LEU A 422 11.85 -6.70 -5.49
N MET A 423 10.65 -6.78 -6.06
CA MET A 423 10.33 -7.66 -7.17
C MET A 423 9.91 -6.86 -8.39
N THR A 424 10.35 -7.27 -9.58
CA THR A 424 9.91 -6.66 -10.84
C THR A 424 10.22 -7.55 -12.03
N ALA A 425 9.44 -7.41 -13.10
CA ALA A 425 9.79 -7.97 -14.40
C ALA A 425 10.90 -7.19 -15.11
N THR A 426 10.97 -5.87 -14.89
CA THR A 426 11.83 -4.97 -15.66
C THR A 426 12.41 -3.91 -14.71
N MET A 427 13.58 -4.15 -14.09
CA MET A 427 14.29 -3.10 -13.34
C MET A 427 15.34 -2.46 -14.25
N PRO A 428 15.17 -1.18 -14.65
CA PRO A 428 16.25 -0.44 -15.28
C PRO A 428 17.45 -0.33 -14.34
N VAL A 429 18.67 -0.33 -14.89
CA VAL A 429 19.91 -0.25 -14.10
C VAL A 429 19.95 1.00 -13.22
N ASP A 430 19.45 2.14 -13.71
CA ASP A 430 19.42 3.40 -12.96
C ASP A 430 18.49 3.33 -11.74
N LEU A 431 17.28 2.79 -11.92
CA LEU A 431 16.33 2.59 -10.81
C LEU A 431 16.92 1.61 -9.79
N ARG A 432 17.56 0.54 -10.25
CA ARG A 432 18.24 -0.41 -9.37
C ARG A 432 19.35 0.28 -8.56
N ALA A 433 20.13 1.15 -9.19
CA ALA A 433 21.18 1.91 -8.53
C ALA A 433 20.64 2.87 -7.47
N GLU A 434 19.54 3.56 -7.79
CA GLU A 434 18.85 4.47 -6.89
C GLU A 434 18.31 3.76 -5.65
N LEU A 435 17.61 2.64 -5.83
CA LEU A 435 17.06 1.82 -4.74
C LEU A 435 18.17 1.23 -3.86
N CYS A 436 19.27 0.76 -4.46
CA CYS A 436 20.43 0.27 -3.70
C CYS A 436 21.06 1.40 -2.87
N LYS A 437 21.22 2.58 -3.46
CA LYS A 437 21.76 3.76 -2.78
C LYS A 437 20.85 4.18 -1.61
N ALA A 438 19.54 4.17 -1.81
CA ALA A 438 18.56 4.48 -0.76
C ALA A 438 18.64 3.49 0.41
N TYR A 439 18.89 2.21 0.15
CA TYR A 439 19.09 1.20 1.20
C TYR A 439 20.53 1.15 1.75
N GLU A 440 21.40 2.10 1.36
CA GLU A 440 22.80 2.18 1.79
C GLU A 440 23.65 0.95 1.41
N CYS A 441 23.45 0.44 0.20
CA CYS A 441 24.23 -0.68 -0.36
C CYS A 441 24.76 -0.37 -1.77
N ALA A 442 25.83 -1.06 -2.17
CA ALA A 442 26.45 -0.90 -3.47
C ALA A 442 25.63 -1.62 -4.55
N PRO A 443 25.25 -0.95 -5.66
CA PRO A 443 24.50 -1.59 -6.71
C PRO A 443 25.36 -2.66 -7.42
N PRO A 444 24.75 -3.78 -7.85
CA PRO A 444 25.47 -4.82 -8.57
C PRO A 444 25.91 -4.33 -9.96
N GLU A 445 27.18 -4.58 -10.32
CA GLU A 445 27.70 -4.30 -11.66
C GLU A 445 27.11 -5.24 -12.73
N ASN A 446 26.67 -6.44 -12.32
CA ASN A 446 26.17 -7.47 -13.23
C ASN A 446 24.83 -7.09 -13.86
N ARG A 447 24.68 -7.41 -15.15
CA ARG A 447 23.47 -7.26 -15.95
C ARG A 447 22.74 -8.59 -16.21
N ALA A 448 22.99 -9.65 -15.44
CA ALA A 448 22.27 -10.93 -15.52
C ALA A 448 20.74 -10.75 -15.37
N TYR A 449 19.99 -11.47 -16.21
CA TYR A 449 18.55 -11.54 -16.18
C TYR A 449 18.10 -12.92 -16.71
N PRO A 450 17.22 -13.65 -15.99
CA PRO A 450 16.71 -13.36 -14.66
C PRO A 450 17.78 -13.51 -13.58
N ALA A 451 17.60 -12.78 -12.47
CA ALA A 451 18.57 -12.79 -11.38
C ALA A 451 17.91 -12.55 -10.02
N LEU A 452 18.42 -13.26 -9.01
CA LEU A 452 18.25 -12.91 -7.61
C LEU A 452 19.54 -12.27 -7.12
N THR A 453 19.43 -11.03 -6.65
CA THR A 453 20.59 -10.26 -6.18
C THR A 453 20.44 -9.83 -4.73
N ILE A 454 21.46 -10.05 -3.92
CA ILE A 454 21.64 -9.41 -2.61
C ILE A 454 22.83 -8.44 -2.75
N PRO A 455 22.57 -7.11 -2.83
CA PRO A 455 23.62 -6.10 -2.88
C PRO A 455 24.55 -6.15 -1.67
N ALA A 456 25.80 -5.72 -1.86
CA ALA A 456 26.77 -5.67 -0.77
C ALA A 456 26.64 -4.37 0.04
N PHE A 457 26.71 -4.46 1.37
CA PHE A 457 26.67 -3.30 2.26
C PHE A 457 27.98 -2.50 2.32
N THR A 458 29.09 -3.09 1.86
CA THR A 458 30.38 -2.41 1.80
C THR A 458 31.02 -2.64 0.45
N THR A 459 31.77 -1.67 -0.04
CA THR A 459 32.55 -1.77 -1.30
C THR A 459 33.61 -2.87 -1.26
N GLN A 460 33.91 -3.42 -0.07
CA GLN A 460 34.87 -4.51 0.12
C GLN A 460 34.25 -5.91 -0.03
N ARG A 461 32.91 -6.03 -0.08
CA ARG A 461 32.22 -7.29 -0.33
C ARG A 461 31.56 -7.26 -1.70
N GLN A 462 31.58 -8.39 -2.39
CA GLN A 462 30.88 -8.54 -3.66
C GLN A 462 29.39 -8.81 -3.43
N ALA A 463 28.54 -8.26 -4.29
CA ALA A 463 27.13 -8.60 -4.32
C ALA A 463 26.97 -10.11 -4.59
N GLN A 464 25.99 -10.74 -3.95
CA GLN A 464 25.64 -12.12 -4.26
C GLN A 464 24.61 -12.13 -5.38
N ILE A 465 24.94 -12.76 -6.50
CA ILE A 465 24.06 -12.82 -7.67
C ILE A 465 23.90 -14.29 -8.03
N SER A 466 22.66 -14.76 -8.01
CA SER A 466 22.29 -16.02 -8.64
C SER A 466 21.85 -15.70 -10.06
N ASP A 467 22.74 -15.92 -11.01
CA ASP A 467 22.45 -15.85 -12.44
C ASP A 467 21.68 -17.12 -12.84
N LEU A 468 20.47 -16.94 -13.38
CA LEU A 468 19.53 -18.03 -13.59
C LEU A 468 19.32 -18.26 -15.07
N LYS A 469 19.44 -19.53 -15.47
CA LYS A 469 18.99 -19.98 -16.78
C LYS A 469 17.46 -20.08 -16.72
N SER A 470 16.76 -19.11 -17.29
CA SER A 470 15.31 -19.26 -17.49
C SER A 470 15.04 -20.21 -18.67
N VAL A 471 13.93 -20.95 -18.55
CA VAL A 471 13.45 -21.86 -19.58
C VAL A 471 12.34 -21.11 -20.33
N ASN A 472 12.66 -20.55 -21.49
CA ASN A 472 11.64 -19.97 -22.36
C ASN A 472 10.79 -21.09 -22.97
N THR A 473 9.62 -21.34 -22.38
CA THR A 473 8.69 -22.39 -22.84
C THR A 473 7.83 -21.97 -24.02
N ARG A 474 7.74 -20.67 -24.33
CA ARG A 474 6.92 -20.12 -25.43
C ARG A 474 7.72 -19.74 -26.68
N GLY A 475 9.05 -19.62 -26.57
CA GLY A 475 9.92 -19.11 -27.63
C GLY A 475 9.90 -17.58 -27.78
N PRO A 476 10.66 -17.03 -28.73
CA PRO A 476 10.72 -15.58 -28.95
C PRO A 476 9.40 -15.05 -29.50
N ILE A 477 8.95 -13.91 -28.98
CA ILE A 477 7.74 -13.24 -29.47
C ILE A 477 8.11 -12.37 -30.66
N LYS A 478 7.63 -12.73 -31.85
CA LYS A 478 7.87 -11.90 -33.04
C LYS A 478 7.13 -10.57 -32.92
N VAL A 479 7.79 -9.47 -33.25
CA VAL A 479 7.19 -8.13 -33.26
C VAL A 479 6.89 -7.71 -34.69
N VAL A 480 5.64 -7.30 -34.94
CA VAL A 480 5.19 -6.83 -36.26
C VAL A 480 4.55 -5.44 -36.11
N ARG A 481 5.01 -4.48 -36.91
CA ARG A 481 4.44 -3.13 -36.93
C ARG A 481 3.17 -3.09 -37.77
N LEU A 482 2.11 -2.51 -37.22
CA LEU A 482 0.91 -2.11 -37.95
C LEU A 482 0.93 -0.60 -38.11
N THR A 483 0.82 -0.11 -39.35
CA THR A 483 0.91 1.32 -39.67
C THR A 483 -0.31 2.12 -39.23
N GLU A 484 -1.46 1.46 -39.12
CA GLU A 484 -2.75 2.11 -38.87
C GLU A 484 -3.68 1.20 -38.04
N PRO A 485 -4.63 1.78 -37.28
CA PRO A 485 -5.60 1.01 -36.50
C PRO A 485 -6.52 0.12 -37.35
N ASP A 486 -6.83 0.48 -38.59
CA ASP A 486 -7.68 -0.34 -39.46
C ASP A 486 -7.06 -1.70 -39.77
N ALA A 487 -5.73 -1.76 -39.93
CA ALA A 487 -5.01 -3.02 -40.08
C ALA A 487 -5.13 -3.93 -38.85
N ALA A 488 -5.26 -3.36 -37.65
CA ALA A 488 -5.52 -4.13 -36.44
C ALA A 488 -6.94 -4.72 -36.44
N LEU A 489 -7.94 -3.95 -36.87
CA LEU A 489 -9.31 -4.46 -36.99
C LEU A 489 -9.39 -5.64 -37.97
N ASP A 490 -8.71 -5.55 -39.12
CA ASP A 490 -8.65 -6.62 -40.14
C ASP A 490 -7.92 -7.87 -39.64
N LEU A 491 -6.86 -7.70 -38.84
CA LEU A 491 -6.14 -8.80 -38.21
C LEU A 491 -7.03 -9.51 -37.18
N LEU A 492 -7.65 -8.76 -36.27
CA LEU A 492 -8.45 -9.30 -35.18
C LEU A 492 -9.69 -10.02 -35.70
N GLN A 493 -10.34 -9.50 -36.74
CA GLN A 493 -11.45 -10.17 -37.41
C GLN A 493 -11.04 -11.55 -37.96
N ARG A 494 -9.89 -11.64 -38.63
CA ARG A 494 -9.36 -12.91 -39.14
C ARG A 494 -9.02 -13.88 -38.02
N ALA A 495 -8.33 -13.41 -36.99
CA ALA A 495 -7.94 -14.21 -35.83
C ALA A 495 -9.17 -14.85 -35.14
N VAL A 496 -10.26 -14.10 -35.00
CA VAL A 496 -11.52 -14.61 -34.44
C VAL A 496 -12.15 -15.69 -35.32
N VAL A 497 -12.16 -15.51 -36.64
CA VAL A 497 -12.66 -16.52 -37.59
C VAL A 497 -11.85 -17.83 -37.49
N GLU A 498 -10.56 -17.73 -37.19
CA GLU A 498 -9.67 -18.87 -36.93
C GLU A 498 -9.82 -19.47 -35.51
N GLY A 499 -10.75 -18.95 -34.70
CA GLY A 499 -11.02 -19.42 -33.34
C GLY A 499 -10.06 -18.90 -32.27
N ALA A 500 -9.22 -17.91 -32.59
CA ALA A 500 -8.23 -17.38 -31.66
C ALA A 500 -8.84 -16.49 -30.57
N ALA A 501 -8.29 -16.61 -29.36
CA ALA A 501 -8.46 -15.60 -28.32
C ALA A 501 -7.49 -14.44 -28.60
N ALA A 502 -8.02 -13.25 -28.84
CA ALA A 502 -7.23 -12.09 -29.21
C ALA A 502 -7.35 -10.95 -28.19
N LEU A 503 -6.26 -10.20 -28.01
CA LEU A 503 -6.22 -9.01 -27.17
C LEU A 503 -5.86 -7.79 -28.02
N TRP A 504 -6.56 -6.68 -27.83
CA TRP A 504 -6.11 -5.36 -28.27
C TRP A 504 -5.99 -4.41 -27.10
N VAL A 505 -4.75 -4.04 -26.76
CA VAL A 505 -4.48 -3.04 -25.72
C VAL A 505 -4.43 -1.65 -26.32
N ARG A 506 -5.39 -0.80 -25.98
CA ARG A 506 -5.47 0.62 -26.37
C ARG A 506 -4.97 1.52 -25.24
N ASN A 507 -4.24 2.58 -25.56
CA ASN A 507 -3.65 3.44 -24.52
C ASN A 507 -4.68 4.38 -23.87
N ALA A 508 -5.72 4.81 -24.60
CA ALA A 508 -6.77 5.68 -24.08
C ALA A 508 -8.13 4.97 -24.04
N VAL A 509 -8.95 5.32 -23.03
CA VAL A 509 -10.26 4.69 -22.83
C VAL A 509 -11.24 5.02 -23.95
N ASP A 510 -11.25 6.27 -24.43
CA ASP A 510 -12.10 6.67 -25.54
C ASP A 510 -11.74 5.87 -26.82
N ASP A 511 -10.44 5.66 -27.08
CA ASP A 511 -9.97 4.86 -28.22
C ASP A 511 -10.27 3.36 -28.07
N ALA A 512 -10.39 2.84 -26.85
CA ALA A 512 -10.82 1.47 -26.57
C ALA A 512 -12.31 1.27 -26.87
N ILE A 513 -13.14 2.26 -26.49
CA ILE A 513 -14.58 2.28 -26.81
C ILE A 513 -14.77 2.32 -28.34
N ASP A 514 -14.06 3.22 -29.03
CA ASP A 514 -14.14 3.34 -30.49
C ASP A 514 -13.73 2.02 -31.18
N ALA A 515 -12.67 1.37 -30.70
CA ALA A 515 -12.19 0.09 -31.22
C ALA A 515 -13.18 -1.07 -31.01
N VAL A 516 -13.77 -1.21 -29.81
CA VAL A 516 -14.74 -2.29 -29.56
C VAL A 516 -16.02 -2.10 -30.38
N GLN A 517 -16.47 -0.86 -30.56
CA GLN A 517 -17.62 -0.54 -31.40
C GLN A 517 -17.34 -0.87 -32.87
N ALA A 518 -16.15 -0.51 -33.38
CA ALA A 518 -15.74 -0.84 -34.75
C ALA A 518 -15.65 -2.36 -34.99
N LEU A 519 -15.13 -3.13 -34.03
CA LEU A 519 -15.11 -4.60 -34.10
C LEU A 519 -16.53 -5.19 -34.11
N ARG A 520 -17.41 -4.73 -33.21
CA ARG A 520 -18.80 -5.17 -33.14
C ARG A 520 -19.57 -4.85 -34.42
N ALA A 521 -19.33 -3.68 -35.02
CA ALA A 521 -19.91 -3.30 -36.31
C ALA A 521 -19.47 -4.22 -37.46
N ARG A 522 -18.28 -4.83 -37.36
CA ARG A 522 -17.78 -5.84 -38.30
C ARG A 522 -18.25 -7.27 -37.97
N GLY A 523 -19.14 -7.43 -36.98
CA GLY A 523 -19.66 -8.73 -36.55
C GLY A 523 -18.69 -9.55 -35.68
N VAL A 524 -17.64 -8.92 -35.15
CA VAL A 524 -16.67 -9.58 -34.27
C VAL A 524 -17.19 -9.58 -32.83
N ALA A 525 -17.18 -10.74 -32.18
CA ALA A 525 -17.45 -10.84 -30.74
C ALA A 525 -16.31 -10.16 -29.99
N ALA A 526 -16.61 -9.02 -29.36
CA ALA A 526 -15.61 -8.19 -28.68
C ALA A 526 -16.12 -7.71 -27.32
N ASP A 527 -15.32 -8.00 -26.29
CA ASP A 527 -15.49 -7.57 -24.90
C ASP A 527 -14.64 -6.32 -24.63
N LEU A 528 -15.01 -5.49 -23.64
CA LEU A 528 -14.31 -4.26 -23.29
C LEU A 528 -13.92 -4.25 -21.81
N LEU A 529 -12.70 -3.83 -21.49
CA LEU A 529 -12.26 -3.67 -20.09
C LEU A 529 -11.39 -2.42 -19.88
N HIS A 530 -11.81 -1.54 -18.97
CA HIS A 530 -11.08 -0.32 -18.63
C HIS A 530 -11.51 0.27 -17.28
N ALA A 531 -10.81 1.30 -16.79
CA ALA A 531 -11.06 1.89 -15.48
C ALA A 531 -12.36 2.73 -15.35
N ARG A 532 -12.96 3.21 -16.46
CA ARG A 532 -14.19 4.05 -16.44
C ARG A 532 -15.50 3.25 -16.38
N PHE A 533 -15.53 2.12 -15.68
CA PHE A 533 -16.78 1.46 -15.31
C PHE A 533 -17.12 1.79 -13.85
N ALA A 534 -18.41 1.84 -13.50
CA ALA A 534 -18.79 1.75 -12.10
C ALA A 534 -18.24 0.43 -11.54
N LEU A 535 -17.86 0.42 -10.27
CA LEU A 535 -17.15 -0.73 -9.70
C LEU A 535 -17.94 -2.05 -9.84
N CYS A 536 -19.27 -2.03 -9.74
CA CYS A 536 -20.13 -3.20 -10.00
C CYS A 536 -19.96 -3.77 -11.41
N ASP A 537 -20.04 -2.93 -12.44
CA ASP A 537 -19.87 -3.34 -13.83
C ASP A 537 -18.42 -3.73 -14.11
N ARG A 538 -17.46 -3.02 -13.53
CA ARG A 538 -16.04 -3.38 -13.65
C ARG A 538 -15.80 -4.79 -13.12
N MET A 539 -16.31 -5.12 -11.94
CA MET A 539 -16.18 -6.46 -11.35
C MET A 539 -16.82 -7.52 -12.25
N ARG A 540 -18.00 -7.23 -12.82
CA ARG A 540 -18.68 -8.12 -13.79
C ARG A 540 -17.84 -8.35 -15.05
N HIS A 541 -17.28 -7.30 -15.65
CA HIS A 541 -16.42 -7.41 -16.84
C HIS A 541 -15.10 -8.13 -16.55
N GLU A 542 -14.48 -7.88 -15.38
CA GLU A 542 -13.26 -8.61 -14.95
C GLU A 542 -13.55 -10.10 -14.76
N GLN A 543 -14.67 -10.47 -14.12
CA GLN A 543 -15.08 -11.87 -13.95
C GLN A 543 -15.38 -12.54 -15.30
N ALA A 544 -16.06 -11.85 -16.22
CA ALA A 544 -16.33 -12.37 -17.56
C ALA A 544 -15.04 -12.59 -18.35
N ALA A 545 -14.08 -11.65 -18.26
CA ALA A 545 -12.77 -11.78 -18.89
C ALA A 545 -11.97 -12.96 -18.32
N LEU A 546 -11.97 -13.15 -16.99
CA LEU A 546 -11.31 -14.30 -16.35
C LEU A 546 -11.95 -15.64 -16.75
N ALA A 547 -13.27 -15.72 -16.81
CA ALA A 547 -13.97 -16.93 -17.24
C ALA A 547 -13.68 -17.28 -18.71
N THR A 548 -13.51 -16.25 -19.56
CA THR A 548 -13.33 -16.42 -21.01
C THR A 548 -11.87 -16.65 -21.40
N PHE A 549 -10.94 -15.88 -20.84
CA PHE A 549 -9.53 -15.84 -21.26
C PHE A 549 -8.56 -16.36 -20.19
N GLY A 550 -9.05 -16.71 -18.99
CA GLY A 550 -8.23 -17.14 -17.88
C GLY A 550 -7.70 -18.58 -18.00
N LYS A 551 -6.94 -18.96 -16.97
CA LYS A 551 -6.23 -20.25 -16.85
C LYS A 551 -7.14 -21.49 -16.83
N GLU A 552 -8.35 -21.35 -16.28
CA GLU A 552 -9.32 -22.45 -16.09
C GLU A 552 -10.41 -22.47 -17.19
N ARG A 553 -10.18 -21.80 -18.33
CA ARG A 553 -11.19 -21.73 -19.39
C ARG A 553 -11.43 -23.10 -20.04
N VAL A 554 -12.69 -23.35 -20.40
CA VAL A 554 -13.13 -24.64 -20.97
C VAL A 554 -13.15 -24.64 -22.50
N ASN A 555 -13.41 -23.49 -23.15
CA ASN A 555 -13.51 -23.37 -24.61
C ASN A 555 -12.65 -22.21 -25.15
N CYS A 556 -12.20 -22.30 -26.42
CA CYS A 556 -11.62 -21.18 -27.18
C CYS A 556 -12.70 -20.56 -28.09
N PRO A 557 -13.23 -19.35 -27.80
CA PRO A 557 -14.47 -18.89 -28.41
C PRO A 557 -14.32 -18.13 -29.74
N GLY A 558 -13.10 -17.86 -30.25
CA GLY A 558 -12.92 -16.85 -31.29
C GLY A 558 -13.45 -15.50 -30.80
N ARG A 559 -12.71 -14.82 -29.91
CA ARG A 559 -13.19 -13.58 -29.28
C ARG A 559 -12.04 -12.60 -29.04
N VAL A 560 -12.36 -11.30 -29.17
CA VAL A 560 -11.44 -10.21 -28.85
C VAL A 560 -11.76 -9.63 -27.47
N LEU A 561 -10.75 -9.41 -26.64
CA LEU A 561 -10.82 -8.45 -25.55
C LEU A 561 -10.15 -7.15 -26.01
N VAL A 562 -10.88 -6.04 -25.99
CA VAL A 562 -10.29 -4.70 -26.08
C VAL A 562 -10.11 -4.19 -24.66
N ALA A 563 -8.90 -3.78 -24.29
CA ALA A 563 -8.63 -3.31 -22.94
C ALA A 563 -7.68 -2.12 -22.92
N THR A 564 -7.66 -1.38 -21.81
CA THR A 564 -6.57 -0.43 -21.52
C THR A 564 -5.51 -1.07 -20.63
N GLN A 565 -4.65 -0.27 -19.98
CA GLN A 565 -3.57 -0.74 -19.10
C GLN A 565 -4.04 -1.63 -17.94
N VAL A 566 -5.34 -1.73 -17.69
CA VAL A 566 -5.93 -2.60 -16.67
C VAL A 566 -5.58 -4.09 -16.85
N VAL A 567 -5.16 -4.54 -18.04
CA VAL A 567 -4.69 -5.92 -18.27
C VAL A 567 -3.18 -6.11 -18.02
N GLU A 568 -2.42 -5.02 -17.87
CA GLU A 568 -0.97 -5.07 -17.62
C GLU A 568 -0.67 -5.68 -16.24
N SER A 569 -1.56 -5.49 -15.27
CA SER A 569 -1.40 -5.99 -13.89
C SER A 569 -2.63 -6.76 -13.41
N SER A 570 -2.44 -7.64 -12.43
CA SER A 570 -3.50 -8.32 -11.64
C SER A 570 -4.37 -9.40 -12.32
N LEU A 571 -4.54 -9.41 -13.64
CA LEU A 571 -5.39 -10.40 -14.32
C LEU A 571 -4.57 -11.52 -14.98
N ASP A 572 -4.86 -12.77 -14.59
CA ASP A 572 -4.22 -13.99 -15.12
C ASP A 572 -4.93 -14.47 -16.39
N LEU A 573 -4.63 -13.81 -17.51
CA LEU A 573 -5.23 -14.04 -18.83
C LEU A 573 -4.21 -14.58 -19.83
N ASP A 574 -4.65 -15.43 -20.76
CA ASP A 574 -3.82 -16.03 -21.82
C ASP A 574 -4.47 -15.89 -23.20
N PHE A 575 -3.76 -15.21 -24.11
CA PHE A 575 -4.20 -14.93 -25.48
C PHE A 575 -3.31 -15.62 -26.51
N ASP A 576 -3.87 -15.83 -27.70
CA ASP A 576 -3.21 -16.44 -28.84
C ASP A 576 -2.61 -15.38 -29.78
N VAL A 577 -3.34 -14.26 -29.97
CA VAL A 577 -2.93 -13.12 -30.80
C VAL A 577 -3.01 -11.83 -29.98
N MET A 578 -2.02 -10.95 -30.14
CA MET A 578 -2.01 -9.66 -29.45
C MET A 578 -1.76 -8.50 -30.41
N VAL A 579 -2.57 -7.46 -30.24
CA VAL A 579 -2.35 -6.12 -30.76
C VAL A 579 -2.14 -5.18 -29.57
N SER A 580 -1.17 -4.29 -29.67
CA SER A 580 -0.93 -3.24 -28.69
C SER A 580 -0.72 -1.92 -29.41
N ASP A 581 -1.25 -0.84 -28.86
CA ASP A 581 -0.74 0.49 -29.18
C ASP A 581 0.72 0.59 -28.74
N LEU A 582 1.51 1.40 -29.43
CA LEU A 582 2.87 1.71 -28.98
C LEU A 582 2.85 2.25 -27.54
N ALA A 583 3.74 1.74 -26.71
CA ALA A 583 3.95 2.19 -25.34
C ALA A 583 5.44 2.04 -24.99
N PRO A 584 5.91 2.62 -23.87
CA PRO A 584 7.26 2.36 -23.36
C PRO A 584 7.54 0.85 -23.20
N ILE A 585 8.79 0.42 -23.40
CA ILE A 585 9.17 -1.01 -23.38
C ILE A 585 8.63 -1.77 -22.16
N PRO A 586 8.74 -1.28 -20.91
CA PRO A 586 8.23 -2.01 -19.75
C PRO A 586 6.74 -2.37 -19.88
N ALA A 587 5.90 -1.43 -20.33
CA ALA A 587 4.47 -1.67 -20.55
C ALA A 587 4.25 -2.69 -21.68
N VAL A 588 5.00 -2.60 -22.78
CA VAL A 588 4.91 -3.57 -23.89
C VAL A 588 5.28 -4.98 -23.45
N VAL A 589 6.33 -5.13 -22.63
CA VAL A 589 6.76 -6.41 -22.06
C VAL A 589 5.69 -6.98 -21.12
N GLN A 590 5.07 -6.15 -20.28
CA GLN A 590 3.97 -6.56 -19.41
C GLN A 590 2.76 -7.06 -20.21
N ARG A 591 2.37 -6.33 -21.26
CA ARG A 591 1.32 -6.74 -22.20
C ARG A 591 1.68 -8.09 -22.86
N ALA A 592 2.89 -8.20 -23.41
CA ALA A 592 3.39 -9.43 -24.02
C ALA A 592 3.44 -10.63 -23.05
N GLY A 593 3.50 -10.38 -21.74
CA GLY A 593 3.35 -11.41 -20.69
C GLY A 593 1.98 -12.10 -20.64
N ARG A 594 0.97 -11.62 -21.38
CA ARG A 594 -0.35 -12.26 -21.56
C ARG A 594 -0.45 -13.07 -22.86
N LEU A 595 0.55 -12.97 -23.73
CA LEU A 595 0.63 -13.77 -24.95
C LEU A 595 1.28 -15.10 -24.64
N TRP A 596 0.55 -16.19 -24.88
CA TRP A 596 1.02 -17.55 -24.67
C TRP A 596 1.53 -17.79 -23.24
N ARG A 597 0.71 -17.36 -22.27
CA ARG A 597 1.08 -17.31 -20.86
C ARG A 597 1.08 -18.68 -20.19
N HIS A 598 0.15 -19.56 -20.55
CA HIS A 598 -0.07 -20.86 -19.91
C HIS A 598 0.37 -22.01 -20.80
N MET A 599 1.66 -22.07 -21.16
CA MET A 599 2.22 -23.11 -22.04
C MET A 599 2.14 -24.54 -21.45
N ASP A 600 2.10 -24.65 -20.12
CA ASP A 600 1.93 -25.90 -19.39
C ASP A 600 0.53 -26.51 -19.56
N ARG A 601 -0.47 -25.66 -19.86
CA ARG A 601 -1.87 -26.08 -20.04
C ARG A 601 -2.33 -26.01 -21.48
N ARG A 602 -1.78 -25.09 -22.26
CA ARG A 602 -2.11 -24.84 -23.67
C ARG A 602 -0.80 -24.81 -24.47
N PRO A 603 -0.24 -25.98 -24.78
CA PRO A 603 0.96 -26.09 -25.60
C PRO A 603 0.68 -25.65 -27.05
N VAL A 604 1.72 -25.58 -27.87
CA VAL A 604 1.66 -25.03 -29.23
C VAL A 604 0.61 -25.74 -30.09
N GLU A 605 0.49 -27.06 -29.93
CA GLU A 605 -0.40 -27.92 -30.73
C GLU A 605 -1.89 -27.64 -30.49
N GLU A 606 -2.23 -27.06 -29.33
CA GLU A 606 -3.60 -26.71 -28.94
C GLU A 606 -3.95 -25.24 -29.27
N ARG A 607 -3.02 -24.51 -29.90
CA ARG A 607 -3.21 -23.11 -30.27
C ARG A 607 -3.56 -22.98 -31.75
N PRO A 608 -4.43 -22.01 -32.11
CA PRO A 608 -4.80 -21.76 -33.51
C PRO A 608 -3.66 -21.12 -34.32
N CYS A 609 -2.59 -20.67 -33.65
CA CYS A 609 -1.41 -20.07 -34.26
C CYS A 609 -0.16 -20.85 -33.85
N SER A 610 0.81 -20.96 -34.76
CA SER A 610 2.03 -21.76 -34.59
C SER A 610 3.17 -21.01 -33.89
N SER A 611 3.04 -19.70 -33.70
CA SER A 611 4.03 -18.88 -32.98
C SER A 611 3.39 -17.64 -32.35
N PRO A 612 3.96 -17.14 -31.23
CA PRO A 612 3.48 -15.93 -30.61
C PRO A 612 3.91 -14.69 -31.42
N VAL A 613 2.94 -13.87 -31.82
CA VAL A 613 3.18 -12.60 -32.53
C VAL A 613 2.53 -11.43 -31.81
N LEU A 614 3.34 -10.43 -31.47
CA LEU A 614 2.91 -9.14 -30.97
C LEU A 614 2.82 -8.14 -32.14
N HIS A 615 1.62 -7.66 -32.40
CA HIS A 615 1.38 -6.60 -33.39
C HIS A 615 1.35 -5.25 -32.68
N VAL A 616 2.18 -4.31 -33.11
CA VAL A 616 2.27 -2.97 -32.49
C VAL A 616 1.76 -1.92 -33.46
N VAL A 617 0.68 -1.23 -33.08
CA VAL A 617 0.16 -0.08 -33.85
C VAL A 617 1.09 1.10 -33.63
N SER A 618 1.82 1.48 -34.68
CA SER A 618 2.85 2.51 -34.61
C SER A 618 3.24 3.06 -35.99
N PRO A 619 3.40 4.38 -36.13
CA PRO A 619 4.09 4.96 -37.27
C PRO A 619 5.57 4.54 -37.30
N ASP A 620 6.23 4.75 -38.43
CA ASP A 620 7.66 4.44 -38.53
C ASP A 620 8.48 5.45 -37.70
N PRO A 621 9.28 5.02 -36.70
CA PRO A 621 10.10 5.95 -35.91
C PRO A 621 11.15 6.68 -36.75
N ALA A 622 11.53 6.15 -37.93
CA ALA A 622 12.41 6.84 -38.87
C ALA A 622 11.74 8.04 -39.56
N GLN A 623 10.41 8.16 -39.48
CA GLN A 623 9.62 9.23 -40.07
C GLN A 623 9.13 10.26 -39.03
N ALA A 624 9.71 10.28 -37.83
CA ALA A 624 9.38 11.22 -36.76
C ALA A 624 9.90 12.64 -37.07
N ALA A 625 9.25 13.32 -38.01
CA ALA A 625 9.62 14.65 -38.49
C ALA A 625 9.05 15.81 -37.65
N ASP A 626 8.08 15.54 -36.76
CA ASP A 626 7.45 16.54 -35.92
C ASP A 626 6.79 15.91 -34.67
N PRO A 627 6.42 16.70 -33.64
CA PRO A 627 5.84 16.18 -32.40
C PRO A 627 4.49 15.45 -32.56
N MET A 628 3.76 15.65 -33.66
CA MET A 628 2.48 14.98 -33.91
C MET A 628 2.63 13.62 -34.58
N TRP A 629 3.86 13.15 -34.82
CA TRP A 629 4.13 11.88 -35.52
C TRP A 629 3.29 10.71 -34.99
N LEU A 630 3.22 10.56 -33.67
CA LEU A 630 2.48 9.47 -33.03
C LEU A 630 0.97 9.71 -32.98
N ARG A 631 0.55 10.96 -32.78
CA ARG A 631 -0.86 11.36 -32.68
C ARG A 631 -1.65 11.03 -33.95
N ARG A 632 -1.01 11.12 -35.12
CA ARG A 632 -1.66 10.79 -36.40
C ARG A 632 -2.15 9.34 -36.49
N VAL A 633 -1.57 8.44 -35.69
CA VAL A 633 -1.90 7.01 -35.70
C VAL A 633 -2.65 6.58 -34.43
N LEU A 634 -2.25 7.08 -33.26
CA LEU A 634 -2.82 6.67 -31.98
C LEU A 634 -3.87 7.63 -31.41
N ASP A 635 -4.12 8.77 -32.06
CA ASP A 635 -5.05 9.82 -31.62
C ASP A 635 -4.87 10.20 -30.14
N ARG A 636 -5.82 9.84 -29.26
CA ARG A 636 -5.80 10.19 -27.83
C ARG A 636 -4.77 9.37 -27.06
N GLY A 637 -4.55 8.12 -27.47
CA GLY A 637 -3.57 7.20 -26.88
C GLY A 637 -2.11 7.66 -26.98
N ALA A 638 -1.79 8.61 -27.86
CA ALA A 638 -0.45 9.17 -27.98
C ALA A 638 0.00 9.99 -26.76
N PHE A 639 -0.96 10.53 -25.98
CA PHE A 639 -0.71 11.40 -24.83
C PHE A 639 -0.60 10.65 -23.50
N THR A 640 -0.83 9.34 -23.50
CA THR A 640 -0.84 8.54 -22.27
C THR A 640 0.55 8.36 -21.67
N TYR A 641 1.58 8.33 -22.50
CA TYR A 641 2.97 8.16 -22.08
C TYR A 641 3.86 9.28 -22.65
N PRO A 642 5.05 9.51 -22.08
CA PRO A 642 5.98 10.49 -22.63
C PRO A 642 6.41 10.15 -24.07
N LEU A 643 6.40 11.15 -24.93
CA LEU A 643 6.62 10.98 -26.37
C LEU A 643 8.04 10.49 -26.71
N ASP A 644 9.05 10.95 -25.97
CA ASP A 644 10.44 10.56 -26.16
C ASP A 644 10.66 9.07 -25.84
N LEU A 645 10.06 8.57 -24.75
CA LEU A 645 10.11 7.15 -24.38
C LEU A 645 9.35 6.27 -25.37
N GLN A 646 8.20 6.73 -25.88
CA GLN A 646 7.47 6.01 -26.93
C GLN A 646 8.30 5.89 -28.21
N TRP A 647 8.98 6.96 -28.63
CA TRP A 647 9.86 6.90 -29.80
C TRP A 647 11.03 5.93 -29.61
N ARG A 648 11.72 5.99 -28.45
CA ARG A 648 12.82 5.08 -28.13
C ARG A 648 12.36 3.62 -28.11
N ALA A 649 11.18 3.37 -27.55
CA ALA A 649 10.57 2.05 -27.55
C ALA A 649 10.27 1.54 -28.96
N ALA A 650 9.69 2.37 -29.84
CA ALA A 650 9.44 2.00 -31.23
C ALA A 650 10.73 1.63 -31.97
N ARG A 651 11.77 2.46 -31.84
CA ARG A 651 13.08 2.22 -32.45
C ARG A 651 13.68 0.89 -31.96
N ALA A 652 13.73 0.68 -30.65
CA ALA A 652 14.30 -0.52 -30.05
C ALA A 652 13.54 -1.79 -30.44
N LEU A 653 12.19 -1.77 -30.35
CA LEU A 653 11.34 -2.91 -30.69
C LEU A 653 11.47 -3.32 -32.17
N PHE A 654 11.41 -2.36 -33.09
CA PHE A 654 11.44 -2.67 -34.51
C PHE A 654 12.85 -3.00 -35.02
N ALA A 655 13.89 -2.49 -34.36
CA ALA A 655 15.27 -2.91 -34.62
C ALA A 655 15.52 -4.35 -34.14
N ALA A 656 15.00 -4.72 -32.96
CA ALA A 656 15.13 -6.07 -32.42
C ALA A 656 14.29 -7.09 -33.22
N GLY A 657 13.08 -6.71 -33.66
CA GLY A 657 12.18 -7.55 -34.45
C GLY A 657 11.51 -8.70 -33.67
N ALA A 658 11.96 -8.97 -32.45
CA ALA A 658 11.37 -9.92 -31.52
C ALA A 658 11.65 -9.49 -30.07
N ILE A 659 10.78 -9.92 -29.15
CA ILE A 659 11.06 -9.95 -27.72
C ILE A 659 11.48 -11.38 -27.41
N ASP A 660 12.78 -11.60 -27.35
CA ASP A 660 13.35 -12.83 -26.82
C ASP A 660 13.54 -12.64 -25.31
N ALA A 661 12.98 -13.55 -24.53
CA ALA A 661 12.95 -13.46 -23.09
C ALA A 661 13.21 -14.87 -22.56
N PRO A 662 14.22 -15.08 -21.70
CA PRO A 662 14.95 -14.06 -20.93
C PRO A 662 16.10 -13.36 -21.67
N GLU A 663 16.62 -13.97 -22.74
CA GLU A 663 17.82 -13.52 -23.46
C GLU A 663 17.53 -12.27 -24.29
N GLY A 664 18.26 -11.16 -24.09
CA GLY A 664 18.05 -9.93 -24.86
C GLY A 664 17.00 -8.97 -24.27
N LEU A 665 16.20 -9.41 -23.29
CA LEU A 665 15.15 -8.59 -22.70
C LEU A 665 15.71 -7.36 -21.97
N ARG A 666 16.82 -7.52 -21.23
CA ARG A 666 17.46 -6.39 -20.55
C ARG A 666 18.02 -5.38 -21.55
N GLU A 667 18.71 -5.85 -22.59
CA GLU A 667 19.22 -4.99 -23.65
C GLU A 667 18.09 -4.19 -24.32
N LEU A 668 16.95 -4.84 -24.58
CA LEU A 668 15.77 -4.19 -25.16
C LEU A 668 15.19 -3.10 -24.23
N ILE A 669 15.08 -3.38 -22.92
CA ILE A 669 14.61 -2.42 -21.93
C ILE A 669 15.53 -1.21 -21.85
N GLU A 670 16.84 -1.44 -21.72
CA GLU A 670 17.83 -0.36 -21.62
C GLU A 670 17.87 0.49 -22.90
N ASP A 671 17.86 -0.14 -24.08
CA ASP A 671 17.86 0.56 -25.38
C ASP A 671 16.57 1.36 -25.61
N GLY A 672 15.43 0.86 -25.13
CA GLY A 672 14.14 1.57 -25.23
C GLY A 672 13.94 2.69 -24.21
N LEU A 673 14.79 2.79 -23.18
CA LEU A 673 14.74 3.86 -22.18
C LEU A 673 15.81 4.94 -22.43
N THR A 674 17.05 4.52 -22.71
CA THR A 674 18.20 5.43 -22.81
C THR A 674 18.90 5.38 -24.17
N GLY A 675 18.64 4.35 -24.98
CA GLY A 675 19.32 4.13 -26.24
C GLY A 675 18.89 5.07 -27.36
N GLY A 676 19.83 5.34 -28.28
CA GLY A 676 19.60 6.10 -29.51
C GLY A 676 19.64 7.62 -29.34
N THR A 677 19.90 8.30 -30.45
CA THR A 677 19.82 9.76 -30.55
C THR A 677 18.39 10.14 -30.96
N LEU A 678 17.71 10.92 -30.11
CA LEU A 678 16.37 11.43 -30.42
C LEU A 678 16.42 12.34 -31.67
N PRO A 679 15.38 12.32 -32.53
CA PRO A 679 15.20 13.33 -33.56
C PRO A 679 15.01 14.72 -32.92
N GLU A 680 15.58 15.76 -33.52
CA GLU A 680 15.48 17.16 -33.06
C GLU A 680 14.05 17.57 -32.65
N PRO A 681 12.97 17.25 -33.42
CA PRO A 681 11.60 17.61 -33.03
C PRO A 681 11.10 16.98 -31.73
N LEU A 682 11.75 15.93 -31.23
CA LEU A 682 11.37 15.21 -30.00
C LEU A 682 12.26 15.54 -28.80
N GLU A 683 13.34 16.32 -28.99
CA GLU A 683 14.24 16.70 -27.90
C GLU A 683 13.53 17.54 -26.83
N GLN A 684 12.63 18.45 -27.23
CA GLN A 684 11.83 19.23 -26.29
C GLN A 684 10.97 18.33 -25.39
N ALA A 685 10.38 17.26 -25.94
CA ALA A 685 9.58 16.32 -25.15
C ALA A 685 10.42 15.61 -24.07
N GLN A 686 11.68 15.29 -24.37
CA GLN A 686 12.62 14.75 -23.38
C GLN A 686 12.96 15.79 -22.30
N GLN A 687 13.26 17.03 -22.71
CA GLN A 687 13.57 18.12 -21.77
C GLN A 687 12.39 18.42 -20.84
N ASP A 688 11.17 18.47 -21.38
CA ASP A 688 9.95 18.67 -20.61
C ASP A 688 9.74 17.54 -19.61
N ARG A 689 9.91 16.27 -20.02
CA ARG A 689 9.81 15.11 -19.12
C ARG A 689 10.85 15.17 -18.01
N ILE A 690 12.11 15.44 -18.33
CA ILE A 690 13.18 15.54 -17.33
C ILE A 690 12.91 16.70 -16.36
N GLY A 691 12.50 17.86 -16.87
CA GLY A 691 12.14 19.02 -16.06
C GLY A 691 10.96 18.77 -15.13
N GLN A 692 9.90 18.14 -15.65
CA GLN A 692 8.76 17.68 -14.84
C GLN A 692 9.20 16.69 -13.77
N GLY A 693 10.08 15.74 -14.12
CA GLY A 693 10.62 14.79 -13.16
C GLY A 693 11.37 15.46 -12.01
N PHE A 694 12.24 16.44 -12.29
CA PHE A 694 12.91 17.21 -11.24
C PHE A 694 11.91 17.97 -10.35
N ALA A 695 10.88 18.57 -10.93
CA ALA A 695 9.85 19.27 -10.17
C ALA A 695 9.05 18.31 -9.27
N GLN A 696 8.71 17.11 -9.78
CA GLN A 696 8.04 16.06 -9.01
C GLN A 696 8.92 15.55 -7.87
N THR A 697 10.20 15.24 -8.12
CA THR A 697 11.14 14.82 -7.07
C THR A 697 11.34 15.89 -5.99
N ASP A 698 11.46 17.17 -6.37
CA ASP A 698 11.59 18.25 -5.39
C ASP A 698 10.31 18.42 -4.56
N LEU A 699 9.14 18.31 -5.19
CA LEU A 699 7.86 18.32 -4.48
C LEU A 699 7.74 17.14 -3.49
N ALA A 700 8.19 15.94 -3.88
CA ALA A 700 8.24 14.79 -2.97
C ALA A 700 9.12 15.11 -1.75
N ARG A 701 10.34 15.62 -1.95
CA ARG A 701 11.25 15.99 -0.86
C ARG A 701 10.69 17.03 0.09
N GLN A 702 9.91 17.99 -0.41
CA GLN A 702 9.24 18.99 0.42
C GLN A 702 8.11 18.39 1.28
N ASN A 703 7.46 17.34 0.78
CA ASN A 703 6.38 16.64 1.47
C ASN A 703 6.87 15.54 2.42
N LEU A 704 8.09 15.02 2.22
CA LEU A 704 8.64 13.94 3.03
C LEU A 704 9.11 14.41 4.41
N ILE A 705 9.04 13.50 5.38
CA ILE A 705 9.59 13.74 6.71
C ILE A 705 11.12 13.86 6.66
N CYS A 706 11.71 14.72 7.50
CA CYS A 706 13.16 14.80 7.59
C CYS A 706 13.70 13.72 8.56
N LEU A 707 14.36 12.68 8.04
CA LEU A 707 14.81 11.53 8.85
C LEU A 707 15.89 11.87 9.89
N SER A 708 16.58 13.00 9.77
CA SER A 708 17.54 13.48 10.77
C SER A 708 16.90 14.28 11.88
N ASP A 709 15.66 14.73 11.69
CA ASP A 709 14.97 15.53 12.67
C ASP A 709 14.32 14.62 13.74
N PRO A 710 14.25 15.05 15.01
CA PRO A 710 13.48 14.34 16.01
C PRO A 710 11.98 14.53 15.75
N TYR A 711 11.16 13.61 16.28
CA TYR A 711 9.70 13.63 16.12
C TYR A 711 9.05 15.00 16.38
N ARG A 712 9.56 15.77 17.35
CA ARG A 712 9.09 17.11 17.70
C ARG A 712 9.18 18.14 16.57
N MET A 713 10.17 18.02 15.69
CA MET A 713 10.46 19.03 14.68
C MET A 713 9.57 18.93 13.44
N ILE A 714 8.79 17.85 13.33
CA ILE A 714 7.84 17.66 12.24
C ILE A 714 6.71 18.68 12.34
N LYS A 715 6.50 19.42 11.26
CA LYS A 715 5.39 20.36 11.10
C LYS A 715 4.42 19.83 10.05
N GLY A 716 3.21 20.38 10.06
CA GLY A 716 2.27 20.14 8.96
C GLY A 716 1.50 18.83 9.02
N PHE A 717 1.36 18.20 10.20
CA PHE A 717 0.47 17.04 10.37
C PHE A 717 -0.96 17.36 9.90
N SER A 718 -1.33 16.81 8.75
CA SER A 718 -2.67 16.92 8.15
C SER A 718 -3.32 15.54 8.01
N ASP A 719 -4.54 15.50 7.48
CA ASP A 719 -5.23 14.24 7.25
C ASP A 719 -4.63 13.51 6.03
N ASP A 720 -4.74 12.17 6.00
CA ASP A 720 -4.21 11.32 4.91
C ASP A 720 -4.67 11.78 3.50
N ALA A 721 -5.74 12.56 3.41
CA ALA A 721 -6.30 13.06 2.15
C ALA A 721 -5.53 14.26 1.57
N ASP A 722 -4.76 14.97 2.39
CA ASP A 722 -4.10 16.22 2.00
C ASP A 722 -2.68 15.99 1.43
N PHE A 723 -2.12 14.79 1.62
CA PHE A 723 -0.82 14.39 1.08
C PHE A 723 -0.99 13.29 0.03
N PRO A 724 -0.92 13.60 -1.27
CA PRO A 724 -1.01 12.59 -2.31
C PRO A 724 0.27 11.75 -2.34
N THR A 725 0.13 10.43 -2.24
CA THR A 725 1.20 9.45 -2.51
C THR A 725 1.46 9.26 -4.02
N ARG A 726 0.68 9.94 -4.87
CA ARG A 726 0.80 9.91 -6.33
C ARG A 726 0.47 11.26 -6.92
N LEU A 727 1.37 11.81 -7.74
CA LEU A 727 1.11 12.98 -8.57
C LEU A 727 0.41 12.55 -9.87
N GLY A 728 -0.83 12.07 -9.75
CA GLY A 728 -1.68 11.76 -10.88
C GLY A 728 -2.55 12.94 -11.31
N VAL A 729 -3.23 12.80 -12.45
CA VAL A 729 -4.33 13.71 -12.79
C VAL A 729 -5.36 13.65 -11.67
N GLU A 730 -5.72 14.79 -11.10
CA GLU A 730 -6.73 14.88 -10.05
C GLU A 730 -8.01 14.15 -10.49
N GLN A 731 -8.51 13.25 -9.65
CA GLN A 731 -9.71 12.45 -9.92
C GLN A 731 -10.87 12.95 -9.08
N ARG A 732 -12.06 12.99 -9.67
CA ARG A 732 -13.31 13.21 -8.95
C ARG A 732 -14.13 11.92 -8.97
N ILE A 733 -14.71 11.57 -7.83
CA ILE A 733 -15.51 10.36 -7.66
C ILE A 733 -16.98 10.70 -7.82
N LEU A 734 -17.63 10.04 -8.78
CA LEU A 734 -19.07 10.05 -8.96
C LEU A 734 -19.66 8.79 -8.32
N VAL A 735 -20.84 8.90 -7.72
CA VAL A 735 -21.66 7.78 -7.27
C VAL A 735 -22.85 7.72 -8.20
N LEU A 736 -22.97 6.67 -8.99
CA LEU A 736 -24.09 6.51 -9.91
C LEU A 736 -25.32 5.96 -9.17
N ALA A 737 -26.50 6.46 -9.51
CA ALA A 737 -27.75 6.01 -8.92
C ALA A 737 -28.81 5.83 -10.00
N ARG A 738 -29.63 4.80 -9.90
CA ARG A 738 -30.78 4.61 -10.79
C ARG A 738 -32.02 5.26 -10.20
N ARG A 739 -32.88 5.81 -11.05
CA ARG A 739 -34.19 6.34 -10.64
C ARG A 739 -35.16 5.20 -10.35
N HIS A 740 -35.93 5.34 -9.27
CA HIS A 740 -37.03 4.46 -8.88
C HIS A 740 -38.23 5.31 -8.44
N GLU A 741 -39.44 4.74 -8.42
CA GLU A 741 -40.67 5.46 -8.04
C GLU A 741 -40.60 6.11 -6.65
N GLU A 742 -39.87 5.47 -5.73
CA GLU A 742 -39.71 5.92 -4.33
C GLU A 742 -38.45 6.76 -4.07
N GLY A 743 -37.60 6.98 -5.09
CA GLY A 743 -36.37 7.77 -4.96
C GLY A 743 -35.17 7.22 -5.74
N LEU A 744 -33.96 7.56 -5.30
CA LEU A 744 -32.72 7.10 -5.92
C LEU A 744 -32.23 5.82 -5.24
N LEU A 745 -31.92 4.80 -6.04
CA LEU A 745 -31.35 3.54 -5.58
C LEU A 745 -29.90 3.38 -6.08
N PRO A 746 -29.07 2.58 -5.39
CA PRO A 746 -27.75 2.22 -5.91
C PRO A 746 -27.85 1.59 -7.31
N LEU A 747 -26.76 1.67 -8.07
CA LEU A 747 -26.75 1.20 -9.46
C LEU A 747 -27.02 -0.32 -9.58
N ASP A 748 -26.55 -1.11 -8.61
CA ASP A 748 -26.59 -2.58 -8.64
C ASP A 748 -27.37 -3.24 -7.48
N ASP A 749 -28.09 -2.46 -6.68
CA ASP A 749 -28.73 -2.92 -5.44
C ASP A 749 -30.04 -2.16 -5.17
N ASP A 750 -30.87 -2.68 -4.27
CA ASP A 750 -32.13 -2.04 -3.83
C ASP A 750 -31.94 -1.23 -2.54
N VAL A 751 -30.79 -1.33 -1.87
CA VAL A 751 -30.55 -0.66 -0.58
C VAL A 751 -29.19 0.05 -0.54
N TRP A 752 -29.20 1.31 -0.10
CA TRP A 752 -27.95 2.04 0.19
C TRP A 752 -27.25 1.48 1.43
N THR A 753 -26.08 0.91 1.20
CA THR A 753 -25.11 0.46 2.20
C THR A 753 -23.75 1.05 1.87
N VAL A 754 -22.75 0.88 2.74
CA VAL A 754 -21.37 1.26 2.43
C VAL A 754 -20.89 0.54 1.16
N ASP A 755 -21.23 -0.74 1.03
CA ASP A 755 -20.83 -1.57 -0.10
C ASP A 755 -21.53 -1.17 -1.40
N SER A 756 -22.86 -1.08 -1.40
CA SER A 756 -23.60 -0.73 -2.62
C SER A 756 -23.27 0.69 -3.11
N ARG A 757 -22.96 1.61 -2.18
CA ARG A 757 -22.39 2.92 -2.54
C ARG A 757 -21.03 2.75 -3.23
N GLN A 758 -20.10 2.03 -2.62
CA GLN A 758 -18.76 1.82 -3.20
C GLN A 758 -18.79 1.08 -4.53
N ARG A 759 -19.71 0.12 -4.72
CA ARG A 759 -19.93 -0.57 -5.99
C ARG A 759 -20.51 0.35 -7.07
N SER A 760 -21.27 1.37 -6.67
CA SER A 760 -21.79 2.41 -7.56
C SER A 760 -20.79 3.55 -7.84
N GLU A 761 -19.60 3.54 -7.22
CA GLU A 761 -18.59 4.59 -7.41
C GLU A 761 -17.81 4.38 -8.73
N ILE A 762 -17.54 5.49 -9.40
CA ILE A 762 -16.67 5.60 -10.56
C ILE A 762 -15.78 6.84 -10.44
N SER A 763 -14.54 6.75 -10.90
CA SER A 763 -13.60 7.88 -10.90
C SER A 763 -13.30 8.34 -12.33
N ALA A 764 -13.25 9.65 -12.53
CA ALA A 764 -12.79 10.26 -13.78
C ALA A 764 -12.00 11.54 -13.50
N ALA A 765 -11.23 11.97 -14.50
CA ALA A 765 -10.38 13.16 -14.40
C ALA A 765 -11.20 14.41 -14.04
N ALA A 766 -10.84 15.06 -12.94
CA ALA A 766 -11.56 16.19 -12.37
C ALA A 766 -11.69 17.34 -13.37
N HIS A 767 -10.64 17.66 -14.13
CA HIS A 767 -10.68 18.71 -15.15
C HIS A 767 -11.69 18.42 -16.28
N ARG A 768 -11.96 17.15 -16.63
CA ARG A 768 -12.99 16.79 -17.63
C ARG A 768 -14.38 16.94 -17.03
N LEU A 769 -14.57 16.57 -15.77
CA LEU A 769 -15.85 16.66 -15.07
C LEU A 769 -16.22 18.10 -14.69
N ASN A 770 -15.25 18.92 -14.32
CA ASN A 770 -15.46 20.32 -13.96
C ASN A 770 -15.86 21.20 -15.15
N ALA A 771 -15.63 20.72 -16.38
CA ALA A 771 -16.10 21.37 -17.60
C ALA A 771 -17.59 21.11 -17.89
N LEU A 772 -18.25 20.24 -17.10
CA LEU A 772 -19.63 19.83 -17.27
C LEU A 772 -20.50 20.37 -16.14
N THR A 773 -21.77 20.64 -16.44
CA THR A 773 -22.78 20.99 -15.43
C THR A 773 -23.33 19.70 -14.79
N LEU A 774 -22.62 19.19 -13.79
CA LEU A 774 -23.03 17.99 -13.05
C LEU A 774 -24.34 18.24 -12.26
N PRO A 775 -25.09 17.17 -11.91
CA PRO A 775 -26.34 17.28 -11.16
C PRO A 775 -26.22 18.10 -9.86
N ASP A 776 -27.22 18.94 -9.61
CA ASP A 776 -27.29 19.78 -8.41
C ASP A 776 -27.37 18.93 -7.14
N GLN A 777 -26.31 18.96 -6.34
CA GLN A 777 -26.21 18.17 -5.11
C GLN A 777 -27.16 18.63 -4.00
N SER A 778 -27.87 19.76 -4.19
CA SER A 778 -28.91 20.25 -3.28
C SER A 778 -30.32 19.78 -3.65
N ALA A 779 -30.49 19.03 -4.75
CA ALA A 779 -31.77 18.48 -5.15
C ALA A 779 -32.36 17.56 -4.05
N PRO A 780 -33.68 17.62 -3.76
CA PRO A 780 -34.29 16.89 -2.64
C PRO A 780 -34.02 15.37 -2.66
N GLU A 781 -34.07 14.76 -3.84
CA GLU A 781 -33.80 13.33 -4.04
C GLU A 781 -32.34 12.93 -3.73
N ILE A 782 -31.38 13.82 -3.98
CA ILE A 782 -29.95 13.59 -3.69
C ILE A 782 -29.68 13.81 -2.20
N VAL A 783 -30.23 14.88 -1.62
CA VAL A 783 -30.09 15.19 -0.18
C VAL A 783 -30.66 14.04 0.67
N ALA A 784 -31.80 13.47 0.25
CA ALA A 784 -32.43 12.34 0.93
C ALA A 784 -31.50 11.11 1.05
N VAL A 785 -30.64 10.87 0.06
CA VAL A 785 -29.62 9.80 0.09
C VAL A 785 -28.39 10.23 0.87
N LYS A 786 -27.90 11.46 0.69
CA LYS A 786 -26.63 11.90 1.29
C LYS A 786 -26.72 12.20 2.79
N GLN A 787 -27.91 12.50 3.33
CA GLN A 787 -28.10 12.80 4.75
C GLN A 787 -27.70 11.65 5.69
N VAL A 788 -27.75 10.39 5.21
CA VAL A 788 -27.32 9.22 5.97
C VAL A 788 -25.82 8.95 5.86
N TRP A 789 -25.09 9.71 5.03
CA TRP A 789 -23.64 9.59 4.89
C TRP A 789 -22.93 10.49 5.90
N PRO A 790 -21.74 10.08 6.39
CA PRO A 790 -20.85 10.95 7.15
C PRO A 790 -20.59 12.28 6.42
N GLU A 791 -20.55 13.39 7.15
CA GLU A 791 -20.40 14.75 6.58
C GLU A 791 -19.21 14.88 5.60
N TRP A 792 -18.07 14.26 5.96
CA TRP A 792 -16.87 14.28 5.12
C TRP A 792 -17.04 13.57 3.77
N LEU A 793 -17.97 12.61 3.67
CA LEU A 793 -18.30 11.96 2.40
C LEU A 793 -19.27 12.79 1.56
N GLN A 794 -20.16 13.55 2.21
CA GLN A 794 -21.13 14.38 1.52
C GLN A 794 -20.43 15.47 0.69
N SER A 795 -19.35 16.05 1.18
CA SER A 795 -18.56 17.04 0.43
C SER A 795 -17.69 16.42 -0.66
N ARG A 796 -17.16 15.21 -0.43
CA ARG A 796 -16.19 14.56 -1.33
C ARG A 796 -16.82 13.83 -2.51
N LEU A 797 -18.01 13.25 -2.34
CA LEU A 797 -18.66 12.43 -3.36
C LEU A 797 -19.77 13.21 -4.09
N THR A 798 -19.82 13.04 -5.42
CA THR A 798 -20.88 13.62 -6.26
C THR A 798 -21.88 12.53 -6.65
N LEU A 799 -23.12 12.61 -6.19
CA LEU A 799 -24.18 11.65 -6.53
C LEU A 799 -24.80 12.05 -7.89
N CYS A 800 -24.89 11.09 -8.81
CA CYS A 800 -25.32 11.30 -10.18
C CYS A 800 -26.47 10.32 -10.52
N PRO A 801 -27.72 10.81 -10.57
CA PRO A 801 -28.83 10.05 -11.15
C PRO A 801 -28.53 9.71 -12.61
N VAL A 802 -28.78 8.46 -12.99
CA VAL A 802 -28.67 7.95 -14.35
C VAL A 802 -30.09 7.68 -14.85
N GLU A 803 -30.46 8.33 -15.94
CA GLU A 803 -31.73 8.12 -16.64
C GLU A 803 -31.78 6.74 -17.30
N GLU A 804 -32.96 6.24 -17.67
CA GLU A 804 -33.10 4.97 -18.40
C GLU A 804 -32.33 4.95 -19.73
N SER A 805 -32.14 6.13 -20.35
CA SER A 805 -31.33 6.30 -21.56
C SER A 805 -29.82 6.24 -21.31
N GLY A 806 -29.37 6.13 -20.05
CA GLY A 806 -27.98 6.25 -19.63
C GLY A 806 -27.50 7.69 -19.45
N ALA A 807 -28.32 8.70 -19.73
CA ALA A 807 -27.93 10.09 -19.58
C ALA A 807 -27.74 10.49 -18.11
N ILE A 808 -26.71 11.28 -17.81
CA ILE A 808 -26.47 11.88 -16.48
C ILE A 808 -26.67 13.40 -16.56
N CYS A 809 -25.96 14.05 -17.49
CA CYS A 809 -26.12 15.46 -17.81
C CYS A 809 -25.69 15.71 -19.26
N GLU A 810 -25.80 16.95 -19.74
CA GLU A 810 -25.28 17.29 -21.07
C GLU A 810 -23.77 16.97 -21.15
N GLY A 811 -23.39 16.19 -22.17
CA GLY A 811 -22.00 15.75 -22.37
C GLY A 811 -21.54 14.56 -21.49
N LEU A 812 -22.41 14.01 -20.62
CA LEU A 812 -22.09 12.88 -19.75
C LEU A 812 -23.17 11.80 -19.77
N SER A 813 -22.79 10.58 -20.10
CA SER A 813 -23.65 9.41 -20.00
C SER A 813 -22.89 8.21 -19.45
N TYR A 814 -23.65 7.22 -18.98
CA TYR A 814 -23.14 5.95 -18.52
C TYR A 814 -23.85 4.81 -19.25
N ASP A 815 -23.06 3.87 -19.75
CA ASP A 815 -23.52 2.66 -20.39
C ASP A 815 -22.89 1.46 -19.66
N PRO A 816 -23.64 0.45 -19.18
CA PRO A 816 -23.05 -0.68 -18.46
C PRO A 816 -22.04 -1.51 -19.26
N GLU A 817 -22.09 -1.45 -20.60
CA GLU A 817 -21.22 -2.18 -21.53
C GLU A 817 -20.07 -1.34 -22.08
N LEU A 818 -20.14 0.00 -22.01
CA LEU A 818 -19.10 0.94 -22.48
C LEU A 818 -18.49 1.83 -21.38
N GLY A 819 -19.12 1.86 -20.21
CA GLY A 819 -18.75 2.68 -19.06
C GLY A 819 -19.15 4.15 -19.20
N LEU A 820 -18.39 5.02 -18.56
CA LEU A 820 -18.64 6.47 -18.55
C LEU A 820 -18.13 7.13 -19.83
N ILE A 821 -19.07 7.73 -20.56
CA ILE A 821 -18.84 8.39 -21.83
C ILE A 821 -18.85 9.90 -21.61
N LEU A 822 -17.76 10.54 -22.02
CA LEU A 822 -17.53 11.99 -21.89
C LEU A 822 -17.55 12.60 -23.29
N ASN A 823 -18.74 12.98 -23.75
CA ASN A 823 -18.93 13.62 -25.04
C ASN A 823 -18.58 15.09 -24.92
N ARG A 824 -17.52 15.55 -25.60
CA ARG A 824 -17.38 17.00 -25.82
C ARG A 824 -18.45 17.43 -26.82
N SER A 825 -19.14 18.52 -26.50
CA SER A 825 -19.70 19.40 -27.52
C SER A 825 -18.59 19.64 -28.56
N ARG A 826 -18.86 19.27 -29.81
CA ARG A 826 -17.88 19.28 -30.92
C ARG A 826 -17.11 20.59 -31.03
#